data_AF-A0A6B0XLH5-F1
#
_entry.id   AF-A0A6B0XLH5-F1
#
_cell.length_a   1.000
_cell.length_b   1.000
_cell.length_c   1.000
_cell.angle_alpha   90.00
_cell.angle_beta   90.00
_cell.angle_gamma   90.00
#
_symmetry.space_group_name_H-M   'P 1'
#
loop_
_entity.id
_entity.type
_entity.pdbx_description
1 polymer ?
#
loop_
_entity_poly.entity_id
_entity_poly.type
_entity_poly.pdbx_seq_one_letter_code
_entity_poly.pdbx_strand_id
1 'polypeptide(L)'
;MHERVSTQAILRVLARQDVNRSLFADPQLDYAKAVQFYSHDVEWSNRMILGDSLQVMASLARREDLAGKVQMIYVDPPYGIKFASNFQPELGRRTVTDKEKDFTREPETIRAYRDTWTLGIHSYLAYLRDRFTMMRDLLSESGSIFVQISDENVHLVRCLLDEVFGPECFVSQIAFQTTSGFETKTLATLGDYLLWYARDKERLKVRKLFEEQPAVPGEGNARWVLLPDGTYRGVTAAERRSETPLPDGARLYKPDNLQSQGPSSEPQPFEFQGKVYLPGANSHWKANYPEGHDRLAAANRIHVARNSIQYRRFATDFPYKERGNIWTDTLTGSFTERKVYVVQTNPKVVERCILMTSDPGDLVLDPTCGSGTTALCAEQWGRRWITIDTSRVALTLAKHRLMTAKFDFYKLRDLNARDMERNPRGPWISATDEEGRPTGGPTTFRSKTVPHVTLRSIARNASLDSIVQEHDHALFGALEQLNHALADVGDDVKAKLVGKLVEKHRSQGAKAVTEADVRRWLLPDASTLNIKPAPARRPFKALTAAQAEKYRKRVPAKVWREWEVPSDADPDWPKTLADALESYRRAWRSKMSDVNDCIEADAESEELVDKPEIAKGPVRVAGPFTMEGVIALEEGHDTPIGGAPEELEAFDSEQAGLAAANAEAHLDKVLRLLKATGVDFAGNTRMKFTEMEPVTGPTPIHAEGYWENGAQTARRVGVSVGPEAGSVSSLQVEEAVRSANRVGYDDLVFAGFGFDPAAQEAIEDASHPKMRLHMALINPDVAMDDLLRTQPGSQIFTVFSAPRVKGPTPQGDGQFTVAVEGMDVYDPVKSTLHPTDKSRIAAWFLDTDYDGRTFCICQAFFPDGKKWDKLAKALGDAGMVERGAFQALSGLESLPFQRPARLPPHQDWRVAVKVIDPRGNEGLRAVTVSDWLGH
;
A
#
# COMPACT_ATOMS: atom_id res chain seq x y z
N MET A 1 -15.55 -7.37 22.10
CA MET A 1 -16.73 -7.74 21.30
C MET A 1 -16.46 -7.46 19.84
N HIS A 2 -16.73 -8.40 18.94
CA HIS A 2 -16.74 -8.16 17.48
C HIS A 2 -18.19 -7.88 17.07
N GLU A 3 -18.50 -6.67 16.63
CA GLU A 3 -19.84 -6.36 16.11
C GLU A 3 -19.88 -6.61 14.60
N ARG A 4 -20.38 -7.79 14.20
CA ARG A 4 -20.68 -8.12 12.80
C ARG A 4 -22.14 -7.77 12.50
N VAL A 5 -22.38 -6.65 11.81
CA VAL A 5 -23.71 -6.31 11.31
C VAL A 5 -23.80 -6.72 9.84
N SER A 6 -24.35 -7.90 9.56
CA SER A 6 -24.63 -8.36 8.18
C SER A 6 -26.11 -8.15 7.84
N THR A 7 -26.39 -7.16 7.00
CA THR A 7 -27.73 -6.91 6.45
C THR A 7 -28.29 -8.15 5.73
N GLN A 8 -27.41 -9.00 5.20
CA GLN A 8 -27.78 -10.21 4.46
C GLN A 8 -28.18 -11.36 5.39
N ALA A 9 -27.56 -11.48 6.57
CA ALA A 9 -27.97 -12.44 7.60
C ALA A 9 -29.38 -12.12 8.10
N ILE A 10 -29.68 -10.82 8.28
CA ILE A 10 -31.02 -10.32 8.66
C ILE A 10 -32.07 -10.71 7.60
N LEU A 11 -31.75 -10.56 6.31
CA LEU A 11 -32.67 -10.90 5.21
C LEU A 11 -32.88 -12.42 5.01
N ARG A 12 -31.89 -13.28 5.33
CA ARG A 12 -32.04 -14.74 5.22
C ARG A 12 -32.84 -15.35 6.37
N VAL A 13 -32.77 -14.78 7.57
CA VAL A 13 -33.63 -15.14 8.70
C VAL A 13 -35.10 -14.87 8.36
N LEU A 14 -35.39 -13.79 7.62
CA LEU A 14 -36.72 -13.49 7.10
C LEU A 14 -37.22 -14.54 6.07
N ALA A 15 -36.31 -15.27 5.40
CA ALA A 15 -36.63 -16.23 4.33
C ALA A 15 -36.80 -17.71 4.78
N ARG A 16 -36.68 -18.02 6.08
CA ARG A 16 -36.88 -19.39 6.67
C ARG A 16 -36.10 -20.52 5.95
N GLN A 17 -34.81 -20.36 5.70
CA GLN A 17 -33.94 -21.46 5.25
C GLN A 17 -33.01 -21.91 6.40
N ASP A 18 -32.92 -23.22 6.64
CA ASP A 18 -32.02 -23.82 7.62
C ASP A 18 -30.56 -23.57 7.23
N VAL A 19 -29.83 -22.84 8.07
CA VAL A 19 -28.40 -22.58 7.87
C VAL A 19 -27.60 -23.51 8.78
N ASN A 20 -27.00 -24.54 8.18
CA ASN A 20 -26.04 -25.41 8.86
C ASN A 20 -24.74 -24.62 9.11
N ARG A 21 -24.32 -24.47 10.37
CA ARG A 21 -23.20 -23.61 10.79
C ARG A 21 -21.90 -24.42 10.93
N SER A 22 -20.86 -24.07 10.18
CA SER A 22 -19.47 -24.44 10.50
C SER A 22 -18.67 -23.17 10.82
N LEU A 23 -17.82 -23.26 11.85
CA LEU A 23 -17.34 -22.15 12.69
C LEU A 23 -16.50 -21.05 11.98
N PHE A 24 -16.22 -21.14 10.68
CA PHE A 24 -15.54 -20.11 9.87
C PHE A 24 -15.96 -20.09 8.38
N ALA A 25 -17.06 -20.73 7.98
CA ALA A 25 -17.45 -20.78 6.57
C ALA A 25 -18.30 -19.56 6.17
N ASP A 26 -17.93 -18.91 5.06
CA ASP A 26 -18.75 -17.90 4.39
C ASP A 26 -20.08 -18.52 3.90
N PRO A 27 -21.21 -17.81 3.97
CA PRO A 27 -22.44 -18.26 3.33
C PRO A 27 -22.26 -18.19 1.81
N GLN A 28 -22.57 -19.26 1.07
CA GLN A 28 -22.76 -19.17 -0.38
C GLN A 28 -23.76 -18.04 -0.70
N LEU A 29 -23.31 -17.06 -1.48
CA LEU A 29 -24.07 -15.88 -1.89
C LEU A 29 -24.94 -16.21 -3.11
N ASP A 30 -26.20 -15.76 -3.12
CA ASP A 30 -27.10 -15.93 -4.26
C ASP A 30 -26.78 -14.93 -5.39
N TYR A 31 -26.97 -15.41 -6.61
CA TYR A 31 -26.26 -15.19 -7.88
C TYR A 31 -26.50 -13.81 -8.57
N ALA A 32 -26.97 -12.79 -7.84
CA ALA A 32 -27.50 -11.57 -8.48
C ALA A 32 -26.81 -10.24 -8.11
N LYS A 33 -25.50 -10.22 -7.80
CA LYS A 33 -24.53 -9.09 -8.02
C LYS A 33 -23.32 -9.06 -7.05
N ALA A 34 -22.65 -10.19 -6.82
CA ALA A 34 -21.29 -10.16 -6.28
C ALA A 34 -20.30 -9.99 -7.46
N VAL A 35 -20.09 -8.76 -7.93
CA VAL A 35 -19.13 -8.52 -9.03
C VAL A 35 -17.72 -8.53 -8.44
N GLN A 36 -17.14 -9.72 -8.31
CA GLN A 36 -15.70 -9.86 -8.06
C GLN A 36 -15.00 -9.86 -9.43
N PHE A 37 -14.30 -8.75 -9.72
CA PHE A 37 -13.64 -8.56 -11.01
C PHE A 37 -12.43 -9.49 -11.23
N TYR A 38 -11.79 -9.89 -10.12
CA TYR A 38 -10.74 -10.91 -10.11
C TYR A 38 -11.03 -11.91 -9.00
N SER A 39 -11.23 -13.18 -9.36
CA SER A 39 -11.39 -14.25 -8.38
C SER A 39 -10.02 -14.63 -7.81
N HIS A 40 -9.97 -14.99 -6.54
CA HIS A 40 -8.76 -15.45 -5.87
C HIS A 40 -8.87 -16.96 -5.63
N ASP A 41 -7.73 -17.66 -5.61
CA ASP A 41 -7.70 -19.10 -5.37
C ASP A 41 -8.18 -19.52 -3.96
N VAL A 42 -8.44 -18.54 -3.08
CA VAL A 42 -9.00 -18.71 -1.74
C VAL A 42 -10.26 -17.87 -1.59
N GLU A 43 -11.26 -18.40 -0.90
CA GLU A 43 -12.47 -17.65 -0.50
C GLU A 43 -12.03 -16.50 0.41
N TRP A 44 -12.06 -15.27 -0.12
CA TRP A 44 -11.46 -14.10 0.51
C TRP A 44 -12.32 -12.85 0.33
N SER A 45 -12.48 -12.09 1.42
CA SER A 45 -12.97 -10.72 1.40
C SER A 45 -11.91 -9.80 1.98
N ASN A 46 -11.69 -8.65 1.33
CA ASN A 46 -10.77 -7.63 1.83
C ASN A 46 -11.30 -7.04 3.15
N ARG A 47 -10.41 -6.55 4.04
CA ARG A 47 -10.82 -6.23 5.42
C ARG A 47 -10.32 -4.88 5.90
N MET A 48 -11.21 -4.15 6.56
CA MET A 48 -10.90 -2.91 7.24
C MET A 48 -11.25 -3.05 8.72
N ILE A 49 -10.25 -2.95 9.60
CA ILE A 49 -10.37 -3.33 11.00
C ILE A 49 -10.14 -2.10 11.90
N LEU A 50 -11.14 -1.75 12.70
CA LEU A 50 -11.06 -0.77 13.78
C LEU A 50 -10.46 -1.43 15.02
N GLY A 51 -9.25 -1.04 15.42
CA GLY A 51 -8.61 -1.60 16.60
C GLY A 51 -7.13 -1.27 16.70
N ASP A 52 -6.52 -1.62 17.83
CA ASP A 52 -5.08 -1.51 18.00
C ASP A 52 -4.34 -2.49 17.10
N SER A 53 -3.42 -1.98 16.27
CA SER A 53 -2.76 -2.80 15.25
C SER A 53 -1.93 -3.95 15.81
N LEU A 54 -1.37 -3.85 17.02
CA LEU A 54 -0.64 -4.96 17.65
C LEU A 54 -1.59 -6.10 18.01
N GLN A 55 -2.72 -5.79 18.64
CA GLN A 55 -3.73 -6.78 19.02
C GLN A 55 -4.37 -7.44 17.80
N VAL A 56 -4.71 -6.63 16.79
CA VAL A 56 -5.27 -7.15 15.53
C VAL A 56 -4.26 -8.07 14.84
N MET A 57 -3.01 -7.65 14.67
CA MET A 57 -1.97 -8.49 14.07
C MET A 57 -1.72 -9.78 14.85
N ALA A 58 -1.74 -9.74 16.19
CA ALA A 58 -1.62 -10.94 17.02
C ALA A 58 -2.80 -11.91 16.81
N SER A 59 -4.03 -11.39 16.67
CA SER A 59 -5.21 -12.20 16.32
C SER A 59 -5.09 -12.78 14.91
N LEU A 60 -4.70 -11.99 13.92
CA LEU A 60 -4.49 -12.43 12.54
C LEU A 60 -3.44 -13.55 12.49
N ALA A 61 -2.33 -13.41 13.20
CA ALA A 61 -1.26 -14.40 13.25
C ALA A 61 -1.72 -15.72 13.90
N ARG A 62 -2.38 -15.68 15.06
CA ARG A 62 -2.68 -16.87 15.86
C ARG A 62 -4.04 -17.51 15.59
N ARG A 63 -5.09 -16.70 15.43
CA ARG A 63 -6.47 -17.20 15.30
C ARG A 63 -6.86 -17.46 13.85
N GLU A 64 -6.27 -16.70 12.93
CA GLU A 64 -6.60 -16.76 11.51
C GLU A 64 -5.48 -17.38 10.67
N ASP A 65 -4.42 -17.87 11.32
CA ASP A 65 -3.29 -18.56 10.69
C ASP A 65 -2.67 -17.72 9.55
N LEU A 66 -2.57 -16.40 9.70
CA LEU A 66 -1.95 -15.51 8.71
C LEU A 66 -0.44 -15.29 8.92
N ALA A 67 0.15 -15.94 9.92
CA ALA A 67 1.59 -15.95 10.11
C ALA A 67 2.30 -16.51 8.86
N GLY A 68 3.33 -15.82 8.37
CA GLY A 68 4.05 -16.22 7.16
C GLY A 68 3.28 -16.09 5.84
N LYS A 69 2.12 -15.41 5.80
CA LYS A 69 1.26 -15.33 4.60
C LYS A 69 1.13 -13.93 4.00
N VAL A 70 1.58 -12.89 4.70
CA VAL A 70 1.52 -11.51 4.19
C VAL A 70 2.71 -11.25 3.26
N GLN A 71 2.45 -10.83 2.02
CA GLN A 71 3.53 -10.60 1.06
C GLN A 71 4.14 -9.21 1.19
N MET A 72 3.32 -8.19 1.49
CA MET A 72 3.82 -6.83 1.62
C MET A 72 3.14 -6.10 2.77
N ILE A 73 3.94 -5.43 3.60
CA ILE A 73 3.47 -4.55 4.67
C ILE A 73 3.89 -3.12 4.33
N TYR A 74 2.95 -2.19 4.36
CA TYR A 74 3.22 -0.76 4.27
C TYR A 74 2.89 -0.10 5.59
N VAL A 75 3.82 0.66 6.17
CA VAL A 75 3.63 1.32 7.46
C VAL A 75 3.95 2.80 7.32
N ASP A 76 3.00 3.66 7.67
CA ASP A 76 3.16 5.11 7.77
C ASP A 76 2.84 5.53 9.21
N PRO A 77 3.75 5.24 10.18
CA PRO A 77 3.48 5.49 11.58
C PRO A 77 3.48 6.99 11.89
N PRO A 78 2.88 7.44 13.01
CA PRO A 78 3.09 8.80 13.52
C PRO A 78 4.59 9.13 13.55
N TYR A 79 5.02 10.26 12.99
CA TYR A 79 6.45 10.61 12.91
C TYR A 79 7.11 10.98 14.25
N GLY A 80 6.46 10.75 15.40
CA GLY A 80 7.00 11.06 16.73
C GLY A 80 7.13 12.56 17.05
N ILE A 81 6.59 13.43 16.18
CA ILE A 81 6.66 14.90 16.30
C ILE A 81 5.49 15.40 17.16
N LYS A 82 5.71 16.46 17.96
CA LYS A 82 4.63 17.22 18.63
C LYS A 82 3.72 17.88 17.57
N PHE A 83 2.70 17.17 17.10
CA PHE A 83 1.73 17.73 16.17
C PHE A 83 0.80 18.69 16.92
N ALA A 84 0.91 20.00 16.63
CA ALA A 84 -0.22 20.90 16.83
C ALA A 84 -1.32 20.48 15.85
N SER A 85 -2.44 20.02 16.38
CA SER A 85 -3.56 19.40 15.68
C SER A 85 -4.08 20.23 14.49
N ASN A 86 -3.76 19.83 13.26
CA ASN A 86 -4.45 20.32 12.06
C ASN A 86 -5.51 19.29 11.66
N PHE A 87 -6.63 19.25 12.40
CA PHE A 87 -7.77 18.39 12.06
C PHE A 87 -8.79 19.14 11.19
N GLN A 88 -9.42 18.42 10.27
CA GLN A 88 -10.39 18.98 9.34
C GLN A 88 -11.76 18.33 9.53
N PRO A 89 -12.79 19.08 9.96
CA PRO A 89 -14.11 18.52 10.27
C PRO A 89 -14.94 18.12 9.04
N GLU A 90 -14.65 18.65 7.85
CA GLU A 90 -15.49 18.49 6.65
C GLU A 90 -14.69 18.07 5.40
N LEU A 91 -15.25 17.14 4.62
CA LEU A 91 -14.75 16.73 3.31
C LEU A 91 -14.82 17.90 2.30
N GLY A 92 -13.68 18.29 1.73
CA GLY A 92 -13.61 19.20 0.57
C GLY A 92 -13.21 20.66 0.84
N ARG A 93 -12.99 21.05 2.10
CA ARG A 93 -12.29 22.32 2.43
C ARG A 93 -10.78 22.07 2.44
N ARG A 94 -9.95 23.07 2.12
CA ARG A 94 -8.47 22.96 2.10
C ARG A 94 -7.77 23.77 3.20
N THR A 95 -8.54 24.62 3.89
CA THR A 95 -8.02 25.59 4.86
C THR A 95 -8.68 25.29 6.20
N VAL A 96 -7.85 24.97 7.19
CA VAL A 96 -8.27 24.87 8.59
C VAL A 96 -7.95 26.22 9.23
N THR A 97 -8.97 26.95 9.65
CA THR A 97 -8.82 28.14 10.50
C THR A 97 -9.71 27.96 11.71
N ASP A 98 -9.14 28.08 12.91
CA ASP A 98 -9.87 28.02 14.17
C ASP A 98 -10.81 29.23 14.31
N LYS A 99 -12.02 29.12 13.78
CA LYS A 99 -13.10 30.09 14.02
C LYS A 99 -14.32 29.35 14.56
N GLU A 100 -14.97 29.94 15.57
CA GLU A 100 -16.16 29.42 16.26
C GLU A 100 -17.36 29.03 15.35
N LYS A 101 -17.33 29.40 14.07
CA LYS A 101 -18.40 29.16 13.10
C LYS A 101 -18.24 27.87 12.28
N ASP A 102 -17.09 27.20 12.33
CA ASP A 102 -16.82 25.93 11.63
C ASP A 102 -17.03 24.69 12.54
N PHE A 103 -17.61 24.86 13.74
CA PHE A 103 -18.07 23.74 14.57
C PHE A 103 -19.38 23.17 13.99
N THR A 104 -19.31 22.04 13.30
CA THR A 104 -20.48 21.23 12.95
C THR A 104 -21.16 20.71 14.23
N ARG A 105 -22.50 20.59 14.20
CA ARG A 105 -23.35 20.18 15.34
C ARG A 105 -23.16 18.72 15.82
N GLU A 106 -22.20 17.99 15.24
CA GLU A 106 -21.75 16.67 15.69
C GLU A 106 -20.30 16.82 16.21
N PRO A 107 -20.09 16.81 17.53
CA PRO A 107 -18.79 17.08 18.12
C PRO A 107 -17.99 15.78 18.32
N GLU A 108 -17.45 15.22 17.25
CA GLU A 108 -16.37 14.21 17.34
C GLU A 108 -15.05 14.85 16.89
N THR A 109 -14.55 15.79 17.68
CA THR A 109 -13.20 16.34 17.52
C THR A 109 -12.19 15.33 18.09
N ILE A 110 -11.92 14.25 17.36
CA ILE A 110 -10.85 13.33 17.72
C ILE A 110 -9.53 14.00 17.32
N ARG A 111 -8.72 14.42 18.31
CA ARG A 111 -7.31 14.74 18.10
C ARG A 111 -6.63 13.49 17.52
N ALA A 112 -6.49 13.45 16.19
CA ALA A 112 -5.59 12.51 15.54
C ALA A 112 -4.17 12.84 16.01
N TYR A 113 -3.55 11.87 16.68
CA TYR A 113 -2.36 12.02 17.51
C TYR A 113 -2.66 12.73 18.83
N ARG A 114 -3.05 11.92 19.83
CA ARG A 114 -2.85 12.27 21.25
C ARG A 114 -1.42 12.84 21.38
N ASP A 115 -1.19 13.76 22.29
CA ASP A 115 0.16 14.11 22.77
C ASP A 115 0.78 12.85 23.45
N THR A 116 1.10 11.78 22.68
CA THR A 116 1.01 10.39 23.18
C THR A 116 2.32 9.73 23.60
N TRP A 117 3.39 10.49 23.77
CA TRP A 117 4.67 9.89 24.17
C TRP A 117 5.12 10.49 25.50
N THR A 118 4.63 9.91 26.60
CA THR A 118 4.96 10.34 27.97
C THR A 118 6.47 10.40 28.22
N LEU A 119 7.26 9.51 27.60
CA LEU A 119 8.73 9.51 27.63
C LEU A 119 9.37 9.94 26.28
N GLY A 120 8.61 10.60 25.41
CA GLY A 120 9.07 11.03 24.08
C GLY A 120 9.51 9.87 23.19
N ILE A 121 10.68 9.99 22.57
CA ILE A 121 11.15 9.05 21.55
C ILE A 121 11.26 7.60 22.06
N HIS A 122 11.52 7.38 23.35
CA HIS A 122 11.65 6.04 23.92
C HIS A 122 10.34 5.26 23.90
N SER A 123 9.22 5.91 24.28
CA SER A 123 7.89 5.29 24.19
C SER A 123 7.49 5.02 22.74
N TYR A 124 7.89 5.89 21.80
CA TYR A 124 7.65 5.69 20.37
C TYR A 124 8.40 4.48 19.81
N LEU A 125 9.68 4.33 20.14
CA LEU A 125 10.48 3.19 19.69
C LEU A 125 10.00 1.86 20.30
N ALA A 126 9.60 1.86 21.58
CA ALA A 126 8.98 0.69 22.21
C ALA A 126 7.69 0.28 21.49
N TYR A 127 6.80 1.25 21.22
CA TYR A 127 5.57 1.03 20.46
C TYR A 127 5.81 0.42 19.07
N LEU A 128 6.83 0.91 18.35
CA LEU A 128 7.18 0.37 17.03
C LEU A 128 7.81 -1.02 17.13
N ARG A 129 8.60 -1.30 18.16
CA ARG A 129 9.31 -2.57 18.35
C ARG A 129 8.34 -3.75 18.39
N ASP A 130 7.32 -3.65 19.22
CA ASP A 130 6.34 -4.73 19.41
C ASP A 130 5.59 -5.02 18.10
N ARG A 131 5.29 -3.95 17.36
CA ARG A 131 4.60 -4.04 16.07
C ARG A 131 5.49 -4.61 14.98
N PHE A 132 6.73 -4.16 14.86
CA PHE A 132 7.68 -4.70 13.90
C PHE A 132 7.92 -6.19 14.15
N THR A 133 7.92 -6.62 15.41
CA THR A 133 8.04 -8.05 15.76
C THR A 133 6.86 -8.84 15.20
N MET A 134 5.62 -8.39 15.40
CA MET A 134 4.43 -9.05 14.82
C MET A 134 4.37 -8.94 13.29
N MET A 135 4.77 -7.81 12.72
CA MET A 135 4.85 -7.65 11.26
C MET A 135 5.87 -8.62 10.66
N ARG A 136 7.02 -8.81 11.31
CA ARG A 136 8.02 -9.80 10.89
C ARG A 136 7.37 -11.17 10.81
N ASP A 137 6.68 -11.62 11.86
CA ASP A 137 6.06 -12.95 11.93
C ASP A 137 4.96 -13.15 10.87
N LEU A 138 4.20 -12.11 10.54
CA LEU A 138 3.16 -12.14 9.51
C LEU A 138 3.72 -12.24 8.09
N LEU A 139 4.91 -11.69 7.83
CA LEU A 139 5.50 -11.71 6.49
C LEU A 139 5.85 -13.12 6.02
N SER A 140 5.50 -13.42 4.77
CA SER A 140 6.03 -14.57 4.03
C SER A 140 7.55 -14.50 3.91
N GLU A 141 8.20 -15.63 3.64
CA GLU A 141 9.66 -15.67 3.47
C GLU A 141 10.15 -14.73 2.36
N SER A 142 9.37 -14.61 1.27
CA SER A 142 9.63 -13.68 0.17
C SER A 142 9.10 -12.26 0.42
N GLY A 143 8.54 -12.00 1.59
CA GLY A 143 7.77 -10.80 1.91
C GLY A 143 8.63 -9.56 2.14
N SER A 144 8.03 -8.39 1.98
CA SER A 144 8.67 -7.08 2.16
C SER A 144 7.90 -6.18 3.10
N ILE A 145 8.61 -5.41 3.91
CA ILE A 145 8.06 -4.29 4.70
C ILE A 145 8.66 -2.97 4.23
N PHE A 146 7.80 -1.96 4.10
CA PHE A 146 8.16 -0.58 3.82
C PHE A 146 7.69 0.29 4.98
N VAL A 147 8.62 0.99 5.62
CA VAL A 147 8.32 1.93 6.71
C VAL A 147 8.62 3.35 6.24
N GLN A 148 7.58 4.18 6.16
CA GLN A 148 7.70 5.61 5.84
C GLN A 148 8.10 6.40 7.09
N ILE A 149 9.11 7.27 6.97
CA ILE A 149 9.59 8.08 8.08
C ILE A 149 10.28 9.35 7.59
N SER A 150 10.21 10.43 8.36
CA SER A 150 10.94 11.67 8.13
C SER A 150 12.44 11.54 8.48
N ASP A 151 13.23 12.55 8.14
CA ASP A 151 14.66 12.64 8.48
C ASP A 151 14.93 12.62 10.00
N GLU A 152 13.98 13.07 10.82
CA GLU A 152 14.14 13.18 12.27
C GLU A 152 14.41 11.84 12.95
N ASN A 153 13.65 10.81 12.59
CA ASN A 153 13.67 9.51 13.28
C ASN A 153 14.17 8.35 12.41
N VAL A 154 14.57 8.61 11.15
CA VAL A 154 14.97 7.56 10.19
C VAL A 154 16.08 6.66 10.74
N HIS A 155 17.08 7.21 11.41
CA HIS A 155 18.21 6.42 11.94
C HIS A 155 17.81 5.56 13.14
N LEU A 156 16.89 6.04 13.98
CA LEU A 156 16.42 5.32 15.16
C LEU A 156 15.50 4.17 14.76
N VAL A 157 14.55 4.43 13.86
CA VAL A 157 13.66 3.41 13.30
C VAL A 157 14.46 2.37 12.51
N ARG A 158 15.52 2.81 11.81
CA ARG A 158 16.46 1.93 11.12
C ARG A 158 17.16 0.97 12.07
N CYS A 159 17.75 1.46 13.15
CA CYS A 159 18.39 0.60 14.15
C CYS A 159 17.41 -0.41 14.76
N LEU A 160 16.16 0.03 14.99
CA LEU A 160 15.13 -0.85 15.51
C LEU A 160 14.72 -1.95 14.52
N LEU A 161 14.63 -1.64 13.23
CA LEU A 161 14.41 -2.65 12.20
C LEU A 161 15.60 -3.60 12.06
N ASP A 162 16.84 -3.13 12.18
CA ASP A 162 18.02 -4.00 12.21
C ASP A 162 17.99 -4.96 13.40
N GLU A 163 17.51 -4.50 14.56
CA GLU A 163 17.34 -5.35 15.74
C GLU A 163 16.24 -6.41 15.54
N VAL A 164 15.09 -6.02 14.98
CA VAL A 164 13.93 -6.92 14.83
C VAL A 164 14.10 -7.88 13.65
N PHE A 165 14.58 -7.41 12.50
CA PHE A 165 14.70 -8.20 11.26
C PHE A 165 16.09 -8.79 11.03
N GLY A 166 17.13 -8.16 11.58
CA GLY A 166 18.52 -8.41 11.23
C GLY A 166 19.05 -7.40 10.19
N PRO A 167 20.29 -6.92 10.32
CA PRO A 167 20.89 -5.97 9.37
C PRO A 167 21.06 -6.55 7.96
N GLU A 168 21.20 -7.86 7.83
CA GLU A 168 21.27 -8.58 6.55
C GLU A 168 19.96 -8.51 5.76
N CYS A 169 18.82 -8.35 6.44
CA CYS A 169 17.50 -8.26 5.85
C CYS A 169 17.21 -6.88 5.24
N PHE A 170 18.06 -5.89 5.48
CA PHE A 170 17.93 -4.59 4.86
C PHE A 170 18.14 -4.63 3.34
N VAL A 171 17.21 -4.03 2.61
CA VAL A 171 17.25 -3.97 1.15
C VAL A 171 17.70 -2.60 0.67
N SER A 172 16.98 -1.54 1.03
CA SER A 172 17.28 -0.19 0.55
C SER A 172 16.61 0.91 1.40
N GLN A 173 17.24 2.08 1.42
CA GLN A 173 16.62 3.32 1.90
C GLN A 173 16.25 4.14 0.66
N ILE A 174 14.97 4.44 0.52
CA ILE A 174 14.41 5.12 -0.64
C ILE A 174 14.03 6.53 -0.23
N ALA A 175 14.63 7.54 -0.87
CA ALA A 175 14.26 8.93 -0.67
C ALA A 175 13.21 9.34 -1.69
N PHE A 176 12.10 9.95 -1.25
CA PHE A 176 11.05 10.41 -2.16
C PHE A 176 10.59 11.82 -1.84
N GLN A 177 10.32 12.61 -2.89
CA GLN A 177 9.99 14.02 -2.75
C GLN A 177 8.50 14.23 -2.40
N THR A 178 8.24 15.02 -1.36
CA THR A 178 6.88 15.35 -0.87
C THR A 178 6.51 16.81 -1.11
N THR A 179 7.50 17.72 -1.19
CA THR A 179 7.30 19.16 -1.41
C THR A 179 8.36 19.77 -2.36
N SER A 180 8.08 20.95 -2.92
CA SER A 180 9.03 21.74 -3.72
C SER A 180 10.01 22.57 -2.89
N GLY A 181 9.89 22.52 -1.55
CA GLY A 181 10.69 23.32 -0.61
C GLY A 181 10.05 24.66 -0.29
N PHE A 182 10.16 25.09 0.97
CA PHE A 182 9.73 26.41 1.45
C PHE A 182 10.95 27.27 1.80
N GLU A 183 10.76 28.58 1.92
CA GLU A 183 11.81 29.47 2.41
C GLU A 183 12.18 29.08 3.84
N THR A 184 13.43 28.66 4.04
CA THR A 184 13.98 28.36 5.37
C THR A 184 15.26 29.16 5.58
N LYS A 185 15.68 29.31 6.84
CA LYS A 185 16.98 29.93 7.16
C LYS A 185 18.18 29.07 6.71
N THR A 186 17.95 27.80 6.38
CA THR A 186 19.00 26.82 6.05
C THR A 186 18.61 26.04 4.78
N LEU A 187 18.91 24.75 4.69
CA LEU A 187 18.50 23.91 3.56
C LEU A 187 17.08 23.39 3.80
N ALA A 188 16.19 23.53 2.82
CA ALA A 188 14.82 23.03 2.94
C ALA A 188 14.78 21.49 2.83
N THR A 189 14.09 20.83 3.76
CA THR A 189 13.73 19.41 3.64
C THR A 189 12.67 19.24 2.57
N LEU A 190 12.94 18.41 1.55
CA LEU A 190 12.10 18.27 0.36
C LEU A 190 11.24 17.00 0.34
N GLY A 191 11.49 16.05 1.24
CA GLY A 191 10.95 14.71 1.14
C GLY A 191 11.15 13.86 2.38
N ASP A 192 10.55 12.68 2.35
CA ASP A 192 10.61 11.65 3.39
C ASP A 192 11.36 10.42 2.85
N TYR A 193 11.53 9.41 3.72
CA TYR A 193 12.22 8.17 3.41
C TYR A 193 11.30 6.96 3.57
N LEU A 194 11.56 5.92 2.77
CA LEU A 194 11.08 4.57 3.03
C LEU A 194 12.26 3.68 3.39
N LEU A 195 12.15 2.97 4.51
CA LEU A 195 13.04 1.88 4.88
C LEU A 195 12.44 0.57 4.35
N TRP A 196 13.14 -0.09 3.44
CA TRP A 196 12.73 -1.36 2.86
C TRP A 196 13.54 -2.52 3.44
N TYR A 197 12.83 -3.45 4.08
CA TYR A 197 13.36 -4.71 4.59
C TYR A 197 12.65 -5.90 3.97
N ALA A 198 13.40 -6.99 3.82
CA ALA A 198 12.86 -8.30 3.48
C ALA A 198 12.65 -9.15 4.74
N ARG A 199 11.78 -10.16 4.68
CA ARG A 199 11.76 -11.23 5.70
C ARG A 199 13.01 -12.10 5.59
N ASP A 200 13.32 -12.52 4.38
CA ASP A 200 14.55 -13.19 3.98
C ASP A 200 15.03 -12.57 2.65
N LYS A 201 16.22 -11.99 2.65
CA LYS A 201 16.78 -11.28 1.50
C LYS A 201 17.15 -12.22 0.36
N GLU A 202 17.48 -13.49 0.63
CA GLU A 202 17.82 -14.48 -0.39
C GLU A 202 16.58 -14.98 -1.15
N ARG A 203 15.42 -14.96 -0.48
CA ARG A 203 14.13 -15.39 -1.06
C ARG A 203 13.24 -14.22 -1.49
N LEU A 204 13.75 -13.00 -1.45
CA LEU A 204 13.00 -11.78 -1.70
C LEU A 204 12.32 -11.78 -3.08
N LYS A 205 10.99 -11.60 -3.10
CA LYS A 205 10.24 -11.31 -4.32
C LYS A 205 10.44 -9.84 -4.70
N VAL A 206 11.09 -9.59 -5.85
CA VAL A 206 11.29 -8.23 -6.38
C VAL A 206 11.09 -8.16 -7.89
N ARG A 207 10.42 -7.10 -8.35
CA ARG A 207 10.22 -6.72 -9.76
C ARG A 207 10.82 -5.35 -9.99
N LYS A 208 11.44 -5.18 -11.15
CA LYS A 208 12.05 -3.92 -11.57
C LYS A 208 10.98 -2.99 -12.08
N LEU A 209 11.02 -1.74 -11.62
CA LEU A 209 10.21 -0.68 -12.19
C LEU A 209 11.05 0.14 -13.15
N PHE A 210 10.45 0.47 -14.28
CA PHE A 210 11.09 1.21 -15.34
C PHE A 210 10.44 2.58 -15.47
N GLU A 211 11.20 3.52 -16.00
CA GLU A 211 10.69 4.81 -16.43
C GLU A 211 11.15 5.12 -17.83
N GLU A 212 10.28 5.76 -18.61
CA GLU A 212 10.60 6.14 -19.98
C GLU A 212 11.81 7.06 -19.99
N GLN A 213 12.77 6.74 -20.85
CA GLN A 213 13.94 7.56 -21.09
C GLN A 213 13.93 8.01 -22.55
N PRO A 214 13.21 9.11 -22.88
CA PRO A 214 13.16 9.60 -24.24
C PRO A 214 14.57 9.97 -24.72
N ALA A 215 14.84 9.67 -25.99
CA ALA A 215 16.12 9.96 -26.62
C ALA A 215 16.20 11.46 -26.99
N VAL A 216 16.75 12.27 -26.10
CA VAL A 216 16.99 13.70 -26.36
C VAL A 216 18.33 13.88 -27.06
N PRO A 217 18.37 14.42 -28.31
CA PRO A 217 19.62 14.59 -29.04
C PRO A 217 20.67 15.39 -28.25
N GLY A 218 21.85 14.78 -28.03
CA GLY A 218 22.97 15.37 -27.30
C GLY A 218 23.02 15.07 -25.80
N GLU A 219 21.99 14.46 -25.24
CA GLU A 219 21.90 14.13 -23.82
C GLU A 219 21.94 12.62 -23.57
N GLY A 220 22.29 12.22 -22.34
CA GLY A 220 22.22 10.83 -21.88
C GLY A 220 22.71 9.79 -22.89
N ASN A 221 21.77 8.97 -23.38
CA ASN A 221 21.99 7.85 -24.29
C ASN A 221 21.96 8.22 -25.79
N ALA A 222 21.89 9.51 -26.13
CA ALA A 222 21.68 10.01 -27.48
C ALA A 222 22.74 11.06 -27.90
N ARG A 223 24.02 10.80 -27.58
CA ARG A 223 25.13 11.75 -27.86
C ARG A 223 25.69 11.65 -29.28
N TRP A 224 25.48 10.52 -29.92
CA TRP A 224 25.94 10.23 -31.28
C TRP A 224 24.77 9.82 -32.16
N VAL A 225 24.95 10.02 -33.46
CA VAL A 225 23.99 9.64 -34.49
C VAL A 225 24.68 8.71 -35.48
N LEU A 226 24.05 7.57 -35.76
CA LEU A 226 24.35 6.69 -36.88
C LEU A 226 23.44 7.08 -38.03
N LEU A 227 24.03 7.43 -39.16
CA LEU A 227 23.29 7.80 -40.37
C LEU A 227 22.88 6.53 -41.15
N PRO A 228 21.84 6.61 -42.00
CA PRO A 228 21.39 5.48 -42.83
C PRO A 228 22.49 4.88 -43.71
N ASP A 229 23.52 5.68 -44.01
CA ASP A 229 24.66 5.25 -44.82
C ASP A 229 25.73 4.45 -44.06
N GLY A 230 25.54 4.25 -42.75
CA GLY A 230 26.44 3.53 -41.86
C GLY A 230 27.56 4.39 -41.27
N THR A 231 27.70 5.65 -41.70
CA THR A 231 28.62 6.61 -41.09
C THR A 231 28.01 7.20 -39.81
N TYR A 232 28.85 7.73 -38.92
CA TYR A 232 28.35 8.26 -37.65
C TYR A 232 29.10 9.52 -37.23
N ARG A 233 28.41 10.36 -36.46
CA ARG A 233 28.96 11.61 -35.92
C ARG A 233 28.33 11.96 -34.59
N GLY A 234 28.94 12.89 -33.87
CA GLY A 234 28.28 13.50 -32.71
C GLY A 234 27.05 14.31 -33.13
N VAL A 235 26.07 14.41 -32.24
CA VAL A 235 24.93 15.32 -32.42
C VAL A 235 25.44 16.76 -32.44
N THR A 236 25.08 17.51 -33.49
CA THR A 236 25.47 18.92 -33.70
C THR A 236 24.74 19.87 -32.76
N ALA A 237 25.27 21.07 -32.57
CA ALA A 237 24.67 22.06 -31.68
C ALA A 237 23.25 22.50 -32.13
N ALA A 238 22.99 22.56 -33.43
CA ALA A 238 21.67 22.89 -33.98
C ALA A 238 20.64 21.77 -33.70
N GLU A 239 21.03 20.51 -33.87
CA GLU A 239 20.18 19.35 -33.54
C GLU A 239 19.88 19.28 -32.04
N ARG A 240 20.85 19.61 -31.17
CA ARG A 240 20.62 19.67 -29.70
C ARG A 240 19.64 20.76 -29.30
N ARG A 241 19.60 21.87 -30.04
CA ARG A 241 18.66 22.98 -29.81
C ARG A 241 17.34 22.80 -30.58
N SER A 242 17.15 21.65 -31.24
CA SER A 242 15.98 21.36 -32.08
C SER A 242 15.77 22.36 -33.23
N GLU A 243 16.83 23.06 -33.66
CA GLU A 243 16.80 24.00 -34.79
C GLU A 243 16.81 23.28 -36.14
N THR A 244 17.31 22.04 -36.17
CA THR A 244 17.40 21.20 -37.36
C THR A 244 17.01 19.78 -36.99
N PRO A 245 16.08 19.14 -37.71
CA PRO A 245 15.71 17.76 -37.45
C PRO A 245 16.88 16.82 -37.74
N LEU A 246 16.88 15.66 -37.10
CA LEU A 246 17.79 14.57 -37.46
C LEU A 246 17.45 14.08 -38.89
N PRO A 247 18.45 13.63 -39.67
CA PRO A 247 18.20 13.02 -40.96
C PRO A 247 17.28 11.80 -40.85
N ASP A 248 16.41 11.60 -41.86
CA ASP A 248 15.49 10.46 -41.88
C ASP A 248 16.26 9.13 -41.80
N GLY A 249 15.78 8.20 -40.97
CA GLY A 249 16.43 6.91 -40.73
C GLY A 249 17.67 6.96 -39.84
N ALA A 250 18.05 8.13 -39.32
CA ALA A 250 19.19 8.25 -38.41
C ALA A 250 18.86 7.69 -37.01
N ARG A 251 19.80 6.95 -36.42
CA ARG A 251 19.64 6.29 -35.12
C ARG A 251 20.52 6.95 -34.06
N LEU A 252 19.92 7.36 -32.94
CA LEU A 252 20.63 7.93 -31.80
C LEU A 252 21.24 6.83 -30.94
N TYR A 253 22.45 7.06 -30.46
CA TYR A 253 23.16 6.12 -29.59
C TYR A 253 24.17 6.79 -28.66
N LYS A 254 24.69 5.99 -27.72
CA LYS A 254 25.81 6.33 -26.86
C LYS A 254 26.90 5.25 -26.97
N PRO A 255 28.17 5.65 -27.16
CA PRO A 255 29.31 4.76 -26.98
C PRO A 255 29.41 4.31 -25.51
N ASP A 256 29.42 3.01 -25.29
CA ASP A 256 29.52 2.38 -23.96
C ASP A 256 30.78 1.49 -23.88
N ASN A 257 31.19 1.11 -22.68
CA ASN A 257 32.43 0.37 -22.48
C ASN A 257 32.32 -1.08 -22.98
N LEU A 258 33.22 -1.48 -23.88
CA LEU A 258 33.40 -2.86 -24.35
C LEU A 258 34.30 -3.71 -23.42
N GLN A 259 34.90 -3.09 -22.42
CA GLN A 259 35.90 -3.70 -21.53
C GLN A 259 35.40 -3.72 -20.10
N SER A 260 35.74 -4.78 -19.35
CA SER A 260 35.50 -4.92 -17.91
C SER A 260 36.82 -4.82 -17.15
N GLN A 261 36.75 -4.48 -15.87
CA GLN A 261 37.91 -4.51 -14.99
C GLN A 261 38.29 -5.96 -14.66
N GLY A 262 39.59 -6.22 -14.53
CA GLY A 262 40.16 -7.52 -14.24
C GLY A 262 41.12 -7.94 -15.36
N PRO A 263 42.33 -8.43 -15.03
CA PRO A 263 43.30 -8.82 -16.04
C PRO A 263 42.79 -10.02 -16.84
N SER A 264 43.07 -10.06 -18.13
CA SER A 264 42.91 -11.28 -18.93
C SER A 264 44.06 -12.25 -18.62
N SER A 265 43.77 -13.55 -18.61
CA SER A 265 44.79 -14.60 -18.47
C SER A 265 45.75 -14.62 -19.66
N GLU A 266 45.25 -14.27 -20.85
CA GLU A 266 45.97 -14.28 -22.12
C GLU A 266 45.69 -13.01 -22.92
N PRO A 267 46.62 -12.55 -23.77
CA PRO A 267 46.37 -11.43 -24.68
C PRO A 267 45.17 -11.71 -25.59
N GLN A 268 44.23 -10.76 -25.69
CA GLN A 268 43.02 -10.87 -26.51
C GLN A 268 43.05 -9.87 -27.69
N PRO A 269 43.90 -10.06 -28.72
CA PRO A 269 43.96 -9.17 -29.87
C PRO A 269 42.69 -9.29 -30.71
N PHE A 270 42.04 -8.17 -30.99
CA PHE A 270 40.87 -8.12 -31.87
C PHE A 270 41.14 -7.23 -33.06
N GLU A 271 41.12 -7.79 -34.27
CA GLU A 271 41.27 -7.03 -35.50
C GLU A 271 39.92 -6.46 -35.95
N PHE A 272 39.85 -5.14 -36.08
CA PHE A 272 38.65 -4.47 -36.59
C PHE A 272 39.04 -3.33 -37.52
N GLN A 273 38.47 -3.34 -38.74
CA GLN A 273 38.75 -2.36 -39.79
C GLN A 273 40.27 -2.20 -40.10
N GLY A 274 41.01 -3.31 -40.09
CA GLY A 274 42.45 -3.35 -40.38
C GLY A 274 43.36 -2.83 -39.26
N LYS A 275 42.83 -2.63 -38.04
CA LYS A 275 43.62 -2.28 -36.85
C LYS A 275 43.38 -3.31 -35.74
N VAL A 276 44.45 -3.71 -35.07
CA VAL A 276 44.40 -4.59 -33.90
C VAL A 276 44.16 -3.74 -32.63
N TYR A 277 43.16 -4.13 -31.86
CA TYR A 277 42.82 -3.57 -30.56
C TYR A 277 43.10 -4.57 -29.45
N LEU A 278 43.60 -4.06 -28.32
CA LEU A 278 43.83 -4.84 -27.11
C LEU A 278 43.04 -4.21 -25.94
N PRO A 279 42.55 -5.02 -24.98
CA PRO A 279 42.10 -4.52 -23.69
C PRO A 279 43.21 -3.72 -22.98
N GLY A 280 42.81 -2.82 -22.08
CA GLY A 280 43.76 -2.20 -21.16
C GLY A 280 44.49 -3.22 -20.27
N ALA A 281 45.65 -2.87 -19.71
CA ALA A 281 46.52 -3.80 -18.97
C ALA A 281 45.85 -4.48 -17.76
N ASN A 282 44.78 -3.91 -17.19
CA ASN A 282 44.01 -4.51 -16.10
C ASN A 282 42.52 -4.69 -16.47
N SER A 283 42.30 -5.01 -17.75
CA SER A 283 40.98 -5.17 -18.33
C SER A 283 40.94 -6.38 -19.25
N HIS A 284 39.73 -6.88 -19.49
CA HIS A 284 39.42 -7.88 -20.50
C HIS A 284 38.16 -7.46 -21.25
N TRP A 285 37.87 -8.11 -22.37
CA TRP A 285 36.65 -7.81 -23.11
C TRP A 285 35.39 -8.29 -22.37
N LYS A 286 34.31 -7.49 -22.40
CA LYS A 286 33.01 -7.86 -21.80
C LYS A 286 32.25 -8.92 -22.58
N ALA A 287 32.32 -8.84 -23.91
CA ALA A 287 31.72 -9.85 -24.77
C ALA A 287 32.58 -11.12 -24.76
N ASN A 288 31.96 -12.27 -25.03
CA ASN A 288 32.72 -13.48 -25.36
C ASN A 288 33.67 -13.18 -26.52
N TYR A 289 34.90 -13.64 -26.38
CA TYR A 289 35.98 -13.36 -27.33
C TYR A 289 36.50 -14.70 -27.89
N PRO A 290 36.75 -14.78 -29.21
CA PRO A 290 36.57 -13.71 -30.22
C PRO A 290 35.13 -13.55 -30.75
N GLU A 291 34.30 -14.60 -30.70
CA GLU A 291 33.08 -14.71 -31.53
C GLU A 291 32.06 -13.61 -31.23
N GLY A 292 31.93 -13.19 -29.97
CA GLY A 292 31.02 -12.12 -29.59
C GLY A 292 31.41 -10.76 -30.16
N HIS A 293 32.71 -10.53 -30.40
CA HIS A 293 33.18 -9.31 -31.05
C HIS A 293 32.92 -9.33 -32.55
N ASP A 294 33.07 -10.50 -33.18
CA ASP A 294 32.76 -10.68 -34.59
C ASP A 294 31.27 -10.43 -34.85
N ARG A 295 30.38 -10.94 -33.99
CA ARG A 295 28.94 -10.65 -34.05
C ARG A 295 28.64 -9.17 -33.85
N LEU A 296 29.28 -8.51 -32.89
CA LEU A 296 29.13 -7.06 -32.68
C LEU A 296 29.63 -6.25 -33.89
N ALA A 297 30.72 -6.67 -34.52
CA ALA A 297 31.25 -6.07 -35.74
C ALA A 297 30.26 -6.22 -36.90
N ALA A 298 29.78 -7.45 -37.13
CA ALA A 298 28.82 -7.76 -38.19
C ALA A 298 27.48 -7.05 -38.00
N ALA A 299 27.05 -6.83 -36.76
CA ALA A 299 25.84 -6.08 -36.41
C ALA A 299 26.00 -4.55 -36.42
N ASN A 300 27.17 -4.03 -36.81
CA ASN A 300 27.48 -2.59 -36.78
C ASN A 300 27.29 -1.98 -35.37
N ARG A 301 27.65 -2.75 -34.34
CA ARG A 301 27.53 -2.42 -32.91
C ARG A 301 28.85 -1.96 -32.29
N ILE A 302 29.88 -1.73 -33.10
CA ILE A 302 31.17 -1.20 -32.67
C ILE A 302 31.28 0.29 -33.04
N HIS A 303 31.66 1.09 -32.06
CA HIS A 303 32.04 2.49 -32.22
C HIS A 303 33.57 2.59 -32.13
N VAL A 304 34.22 3.15 -33.16
CA VAL A 304 35.65 3.41 -33.14
C VAL A 304 35.91 4.78 -32.53
N ALA A 305 36.52 4.79 -31.35
CA ALA A 305 37.07 5.98 -30.71
C ALA A 305 38.52 6.22 -31.16
N ARG A 306 39.16 7.28 -30.64
CA ARG A 306 40.52 7.68 -31.09
C ARG A 306 41.55 6.55 -30.98
N ASN A 307 41.58 5.86 -29.85
CA ASN A 307 42.56 4.82 -29.53
C ASN A 307 41.93 3.52 -28.99
N SER A 308 40.60 3.38 -29.08
CA SER A 308 39.87 2.25 -28.52
C SER A 308 38.58 1.99 -29.29
N ILE A 309 37.96 0.84 -29.04
CA ILE A 309 36.63 0.50 -29.52
C ILE A 309 35.63 0.46 -28.36
N GLN A 310 34.39 0.81 -28.65
CA GLN A 310 33.29 0.94 -27.69
C GLN A 310 32.01 0.30 -28.24
N TYR A 311 31.08 -0.05 -27.37
CA TYR A 311 29.78 -0.61 -27.74
C TYR A 311 28.87 0.52 -28.22
N ARG A 312 28.19 0.29 -29.34
CA ARG A 312 27.14 1.18 -29.83
C ARG A 312 25.80 0.76 -29.21
N ARG A 313 25.42 1.42 -28.11
CA ARG A 313 24.12 1.26 -27.47
C ARG A 313 23.12 2.25 -28.04
N PHE A 314 22.19 1.78 -28.88
CA PHE A 314 21.15 2.66 -29.43
C PHE A 314 20.16 3.05 -28.34
N ALA A 315 19.63 4.26 -28.45
CA ALA A 315 18.60 4.74 -27.52
C ALA A 315 17.28 3.96 -27.67
N THR A 316 17.07 3.31 -28.82
CA THR A 316 15.90 2.45 -29.10
C THR A 316 16.07 1.02 -28.61
N ASP A 317 17.29 0.58 -28.26
CA ASP A 317 17.54 -0.80 -27.80
C ASP A 317 16.81 -1.13 -26.49
N PHE A 318 16.64 -0.10 -25.66
CA PHE A 318 15.82 -0.13 -24.46
C PHE A 318 15.45 1.31 -24.08
N PRO A 319 14.26 1.82 -24.49
CA PRO A 319 13.87 3.22 -24.29
C PRO A 319 13.40 3.53 -22.86
N TYR A 320 13.89 2.75 -21.89
CA TYR A 320 13.55 2.82 -20.49
C TYR A 320 14.83 2.82 -19.65
N LYS A 321 14.73 3.36 -18.44
CA LYS A 321 15.75 3.20 -17.39
C LYS A 321 15.11 2.56 -16.17
N GLU A 322 15.87 1.67 -15.53
CA GLU A 322 15.49 1.10 -14.25
C GLU A 322 15.45 2.21 -13.19
N ARG A 323 14.38 2.22 -12.38
CA ARG A 323 14.18 3.23 -11.35
C ARG A 323 15.04 2.90 -10.13
N GLY A 324 15.81 3.88 -9.67
CA GLY A 324 16.64 3.76 -8.46
C GLY A 324 15.87 4.03 -7.16
N ASN A 325 16.62 4.21 -6.08
CA ASN A 325 16.11 4.51 -4.73
C ASN A 325 15.92 6.03 -4.46
N ILE A 326 15.95 6.87 -5.49
CA ILE A 326 15.69 8.31 -5.40
C ILE A 326 14.50 8.63 -6.30
N TRP A 327 13.38 9.01 -5.69
CA TRP A 327 12.11 9.25 -6.36
C TRP A 327 11.74 10.73 -6.30
N THR A 328 12.17 11.49 -7.32
CA THR A 328 11.90 12.93 -7.42
C THR A 328 10.56 13.25 -8.07
N ASP A 329 9.97 12.31 -8.80
CA ASP A 329 8.74 12.48 -9.57
C ASP A 329 7.45 12.17 -8.77
N THR A 330 7.60 11.97 -7.45
CA THR A 330 6.49 11.77 -6.52
C THR A 330 5.82 13.08 -6.15
N LEU A 331 6.44 14.24 -6.39
CA LEU A 331 5.80 15.52 -6.14
C LEU A 331 4.56 15.74 -7.03
N THR A 332 4.68 15.48 -8.34
CA THR A 332 3.66 15.83 -9.35
C THR A 332 2.35 15.06 -9.18
N GLY A 333 2.40 13.79 -8.76
CA GLY A 333 1.19 12.98 -8.50
C GLY A 333 0.31 13.58 -7.38
N SER A 334 0.93 14.25 -6.41
CA SER A 334 0.22 14.95 -5.32
C SER A 334 -0.49 16.25 -5.75
N PHE A 335 -0.17 16.81 -6.93
CA PHE A 335 -0.79 18.04 -7.46
C PHE A 335 -1.96 17.75 -8.41
N THR A 336 -1.92 16.63 -9.15
CA THR A 336 -2.95 16.25 -10.13
C THR A 336 -4.10 15.47 -9.50
N GLU A 337 -3.85 14.69 -8.46
CA GLU A 337 -4.90 14.03 -7.68
C GLU A 337 -5.43 14.97 -6.59
N ARG A 338 -6.75 15.15 -6.56
CA ARG A 338 -7.40 16.04 -5.59
C ARG A 338 -7.28 15.41 -4.20
N LYS A 339 -6.25 15.77 -3.43
CA LYS A 339 -6.10 15.32 -2.03
C LYS A 339 -7.38 15.62 -1.26
N VAL A 340 -7.96 14.59 -0.65
CA VAL A 340 -9.21 14.68 0.11
C VAL A 340 -8.91 14.90 1.62
N TYR A 341 -7.67 14.64 2.05
CA TYR A 341 -7.23 14.74 3.44
C TYR A 341 -5.87 15.44 3.58
N VAL A 342 -5.64 16.12 4.71
CA VAL A 342 -4.44 16.95 4.98
C VAL A 342 -3.16 16.10 5.01
N VAL A 343 -3.22 14.89 5.58
CA VAL A 343 -2.09 13.94 5.67
C VAL A 343 -2.42 12.68 4.85
N GLN A 344 -2.44 12.83 3.53
CA GLN A 344 -2.63 11.72 2.60
C GLN A 344 -1.28 11.33 1.98
N THR A 345 -0.84 10.10 2.23
CA THR A 345 0.31 9.47 1.56
C THR A 345 0.07 9.46 0.05
N ASN A 346 1.11 9.74 -0.72
CA ASN A 346 1.00 9.80 -2.16
C ASN A 346 0.77 8.39 -2.76
N PRO A 347 -0.33 8.13 -3.49
CA PRO A 347 -0.61 6.82 -4.06
C PRO A 347 0.55 6.27 -4.89
N LYS A 348 1.23 7.12 -5.66
CA LYS A 348 2.37 6.73 -6.50
C LYS A 348 3.53 6.09 -5.72
N VAL A 349 3.72 6.47 -4.46
CA VAL A 349 4.75 5.89 -3.57
C VAL A 349 4.36 4.47 -3.18
N VAL A 350 3.11 4.27 -2.76
CA VAL A 350 2.58 2.98 -2.32
C VAL A 350 2.42 2.02 -3.50
N GLU A 351 1.92 2.50 -4.64
CA GLU A 351 1.83 1.74 -5.89
C GLU A 351 3.17 1.15 -6.30
N ARG A 352 4.26 1.92 -6.20
CA ARG A 352 5.61 1.42 -6.50
C ARG A 352 6.02 0.29 -5.58
N CYS A 353 5.77 0.44 -4.27
CA CYS A 353 6.10 -0.59 -3.29
C CYS A 353 5.34 -1.90 -3.59
N ILE A 354 4.04 -1.81 -3.88
CA ILE A 354 3.19 -2.95 -4.28
C ILE A 354 3.70 -3.57 -5.59
N LEU A 355 3.89 -2.77 -6.64
CA LEU A 355 4.34 -3.24 -7.95
C LEU A 355 5.77 -3.76 -7.96
N MET A 356 6.61 -3.41 -6.99
CA MET A 356 7.93 -3.99 -6.81
C MET A 356 7.85 -5.36 -6.10
N THR A 357 6.95 -5.55 -5.14
CA THR A 357 7.11 -6.64 -4.15
C THR A 357 5.96 -7.63 -4.04
N SER A 358 4.84 -7.43 -4.76
CA SER A 358 3.68 -8.35 -4.72
C SER A 358 3.02 -8.61 -6.07
N ASP A 359 2.71 -9.85 -6.41
CA ASP A 359 1.96 -10.23 -7.61
C ASP A 359 0.44 -9.99 -7.44
N PRO A 360 -0.35 -9.93 -8.53
CA PRO A 360 -1.80 -9.96 -8.40
C PRO A 360 -2.24 -11.18 -7.58
N GLY A 361 -3.15 -10.98 -6.61
CA GLY A 361 -3.61 -12.01 -5.67
C GLY A 361 -2.83 -12.09 -4.35
N ASP A 362 -1.62 -11.53 -4.27
CA ASP A 362 -0.86 -11.48 -3.02
C ASP A 362 -1.55 -10.60 -1.96
N LEU A 363 -1.28 -10.89 -0.68
CA LEU A 363 -1.84 -10.17 0.47
C LEU A 363 -0.96 -8.98 0.89
N VAL A 364 -1.58 -7.80 0.95
CA VAL A 364 -1.00 -6.54 1.43
C VAL A 364 -1.62 -6.17 2.79
N LEU A 365 -0.79 -5.77 3.75
CA LEU A 365 -1.24 -5.31 5.07
C LEU A 365 -0.80 -3.87 5.32
N ASP A 366 -1.72 -3.04 5.80
CA ASP A 366 -1.45 -1.69 6.29
C ASP A 366 -1.93 -1.55 7.74
N PRO A 367 -1.04 -1.59 8.74
CA PRO A 367 -1.40 -1.50 10.15
C PRO A 367 -1.63 -0.05 10.63
N THR A 368 -1.58 0.93 9.73
CA THR A 368 -1.63 2.38 10.00
C THR A 368 -2.56 3.12 9.03
N CYS A 369 -3.54 2.41 8.45
CA CYS A 369 -4.48 2.76 7.39
C CYS A 369 -4.55 4.25 7.01
N GLY A 370 -4.85 5.12 7.99
CA GLY A 370 -5.01 6.55 7.81
C GLY A 370 -6.11 6.81 6.78
N SER A 371 -5.76 7.51 5.71
CA SER A 371 -6.70 7.80 4.63
C SER A 371 -7.05 6.60 3.74
N GLY A 372 -6.47 5.42 3.93
CA GLY A 372 -6.75 4.20 3.15
C GLY A 372 -6.05 4.11 1.80
N THR A 373 -4.92 4.82 1.62
CA THR A 373 -4.18 4.83 0.34
C THR A 373 -3.66 3.44 -0.04
N THR A 374 -3.15 2.65 0.91
CA THR A 374 -2.64 1.30 0.62
C THR A 374 -3.72 0.36 0.12
N ALA A 375 -4.88 0.35 0.78
CA ALA A 375 -6.03 -0.45 0.34
C ALA A 375 -6.51 -0.04 -1.06
N LEU A 376 -6.56 1.27 -1.36
CA LEU A 376 -6.93 1.77 -2.69
C LEU A 376 -5.96 1.29 -3.77
N CYS A 377 -4.65 1.38 -3.52
CA CYS A 377 -3.63 0.92 -4.47
C CYS A 377 -3.66 -0.61 -4.61
N ALA A 378 -3.78 -1.36 -3.52
CA ALA A 378 -3.90 -2.81 -3.56
C ALA A 378 -5.12 -3.26 -4.39
N GLU A 379 -6.27 -2.62 -4.19
CA GLU A 379 -7.49 -2.85 -4.97
C GLU A 379 -7.29 -2.53 -6.45
N GLN A 380 -6.70 -1.37 -6.80
CA GLN A 380 -6.37 -1.01 -8.18
C GLN A 380 -5.50 -2.08 -8.84
N TRP A 381 -4.54 -2.63 -8.11
CA TRP A 381 -3.65 -3.63 -8.65
C TRP A 381 -4.17 -5.07 -8.42
N GLY A 382 -5.39 -5.30 -7.95
CA GLY A 382 -5.92 -6.67 -7.79
C GLY A 382 -5.13 -7.52 -6.79
N ARG A 383 -4.66 -6.90 -5.71
CA ARG A 383 -4.08 -7.56 -4.53
C ARG A 383 -5.15 -7.68 -3.45
N ARG A 384 -5.04 -8.71 -2.61
CA ARG A 384 -5.82 -8.83 -1.38
C ARG A 384 -5.29 -7.83 -0.37
N TRP A 385 -6.16 -7.24 0.45
CA TRP A 385 -5.71 -6.28 1.45
C TRP A 385 -6.42 -6.38 2.80
N ILE A 386 -5.65 -6.09 3.85
CA ILE A 386 -6.12 -5.81 5.20
C ILE A 386 -5.59 -4.43 5.59
N THR A 387 -6.45 -3.56 6.12
CA THR A 387 -6.05 -2.25 6.65
C THR A 387 -6.59 -2.04 8.06
N ILE A 388 -5.78 -1.48 8.95
CA ILE A 388 -6.09 -1.36 10.38
C ILE A 388 -5.89 0.08 10.82
N ASP A 389 -6.82 0.62 11.59
CA ASP A 389 -6.64 1.91 12.28
C ASP A 389 -7.35 1.90 13.63
N THR A 390 -6.81 2.65 14.58
CA THR A 390 -7.51 2.95 15.85
C THR A 390 -8.59 4.02 15.68
N SER A 391 -8.52 4.84 14.63
CA SER A 391 -9.43 5.94 14.38
C SER A 391 -10.60 5.53 13.51
N ARG A 392 -11.81 5.61 14.07
CA ARG A 392 -13.06 5.41 13.34
C ARG A 392 -13.23 6.39 12.18
N VAL A 393 -12.74 7.63 12.34
CA VAL A 393 -12.79 8.67 11.30
C VAL A 393 -11.90 8.29 10.12
N ALA A 394 -10.68 7.82 10.38
CA ALA A 394 -9.74 7.37 9.35
C ALA A 394 -10.35 6.24 8.51
N LEU A 395 -10.92 5.22 9.16
CA LEU A 395 -11.57 4.12 8.47
C LEU A 395 -12.84 4.54 7.71
N THR A 396 -13.65 5.44 8.27
CA THR A 396 -14.84 5.96 7.57
C THR A 396 -14.45 6.70 6.29
N LEU A 397 -13.37 7.48 6.32
CA LEU A 397 -12.82 8.16 5.16
C LEU A 397 -12.25 7.17 4.13
N ALA A 398 -11.44 6.20 4.58
CA ALA A 398 -10.89 5.15 3.73
C ALA A 398 -12.01 4.37 3.02
N LYS A 399 -13.06 4.00 3.76
CA LYS A 399 -14.26 3.36 3.23
C LYS A 399 -14.92 4.20 2.15
N HIS A 400 -15.16 5.49 2.42
CA HIS A 400 -15.78 6.38 1.44
C HIS A 400 -14.93 6.50 0.17
N ARG A 401 -13.59 6.62 0.30
CA ARG A 401 -12.67 6.65 -0.85
C ARG A 401 -12.75 5.37 -1.69
N LEU A 402 -12.71 4.19 -1.06
CA LEU A 402 -12.83 2.91 -1.77
C LEU A 402 -14.18 2.73 -2.46
N MET A 403 -15.28 3.07 -1.77
CA MET A 403 -16.65 2.93 -2.31
C MET A 403 -16.95 3.89 -3.47
N THR A 404 -16.25 5.02 -3.55
CA THR A 404 -16.45 6.02 -4.61
C THR A 404 -15.40 5.94 -5.73
N ALA A 405 -14.35 5.15 -5.52
CA ALA A 405 -13.29 4.97 -6.51
C ALA A 405 -13.78 4.17 -7.71
N LYS A 406 -13.25 4.53 -8.88
CA LYS A 406 -13.34 3.75 -10.10
C LYS A 406 -11.95 3.22 -10.40
N PHE A 407 -11.88 1.95 -10.75
CA PHE A 407 -10.64 1.27 -11.05
C PHE A 407 -10.65 0.84 -12.52
N ASP A 408 -9.46 0.66 -13.08
CA ASP A 408 -9.32 0.10 -14.42
C ASP A 408 -9.51 -1.41 -14.38
N PHE A 409 -10.17 -1.99 -15.38
CA PHE A 409 -10.19 -3.43 -15.57
C PHE A 409 -9.05 -3.84 -16.50
N TYR A 410 -8.22 -4.79 -16.07
CA TYR A 410 -7.03 -5.22 -16.79
C TYR A 410 -7.23 -6.57 -17.44
N LYS A 411 -6.68 -6.74 -18.65
CA LYS A 411 -6.68 -8.02 -19.33
C LYS A 411 -5.76 -9.00 -18.63
N LEU A 412 -6.15 -10.26 -18.65
CA LEU A 412 -5.40 -11.35 -18.03
C LEU A 412 -4.62 -12.15 -19.08
N ARG A 413 -3.57 -12.82 -18.61
CA ARG A 413 -2.80 -13.83 -19.35
C ARG A 413 -2.49 -15.02 -18.44
N ASP A 414 -2.26 -16.17 -19.05
CA ASP A 414 -1.77 -17.35 -18.33
C ASP A 414 -0.37 -17.09 -17.75
N LEU A 415 -0.04 -17.83 -16.69
CA LEU A 415 1.26 -17.78 -16.05
C LEU A 415 2.34 -18.36 -16.96
N ASN A 416 3.51 -17.72 -16.98
CA ASN A 416 4.69 -18.23 -17.67
C ASN A 416 5.71 -18.83 -16.66
N ALA A 417 6.81 -19.39 -17.17
CA ALA A 417 7.84 -20.00 -16.32
C ALA A 417 8.45 -19.01 -15.32
N ARG A 418 8.63 -17.73 -15.70
CA ARG A 418 9.17 -16.68 -14.81
C ARG A 418 8.21 -16.33 -13.67
N ASP A 419 6.90 -16.37 -13.94
CA ASP A 419 5.87 -16.17 -12.92
C ASP A 419 5.87 -17.32 -11.92
N MET A 420 5.97 -18.57 -12.41
CA MET A 420 6.03 -19.76 -11.56
C MET A 420 7.34 -19.87 -10.78
N GLU A 421 8.47 -19.42 -11.33
CA GLU A 421 9.74 -19.36 -10.59
C GLU A 421 9.68 -18.32 -9.47
N ARG A 422 9.08 -17.15 -9.74
CA ARG A 422 8.93 -16.06 -8.77
C ARG A 422 7.93 -16.39 -7.67
N ASN A 423 6.85 -17.10 -8.00
CA ASN A 423 5.74 -17.33 -7.08
C ASN A 423 5.12 -18.74 -7.27
N PRO A 424 5.89 -19.82 -6.98
CA PRO A 424 5.54 -21.19 -7.34
C PRO A 424 4.29 -21.73 -6.62
N ARG A 425 4.01 -21.21 -5.42
CA ARG A 425 2.87 -21.61 -4.58
C ARG A 425 2.04 -20.42 -4.10
N GLY A 426 2.23 -19.26 -4.75
CA GLY A 426 1.52 -18.08 -4.31
C GLY A 426 0.07 -18.04 -4.78
N PRO A 427 -0.74 -17.20 -4.12
CA PRO A 427 -2.09 -16.90 -4.55
C PRO A 427 -2.02 -16.15 -5.89
N TRP A 428 -2.77 -16.63 -6.89
CA TRP A 428 -2.93 -15.92 -8.16
C TRP A 428 -4.37 -15.47 -8.32
N ILE A 429 -4.59 -14.60 -9.31
CA ILE A 429 -5.93 -14.21 -9.73
C ILE A 429 -6.42 -15.15 -10.83
N SER A 430 -7.72 -15.36 -10.91
CA SER A 430 -8.34 -16.18 -11.96
C SER A 430 -9.38 -15.34 -12.71
N ALA A 431 -9.45 -15.57 -14.03
CA ALA A 431 -10.41 -14.89 -14.90
C ALA A 431 -11.84 -15.22 -14.49
N THR A 432 -12.73 -14.24 -14.50
CA THR A 432 -14.14 -14.42 -14.14
C THR A 432 -15.06 -14.25 -15.35
N ASP A 433 -16.18 -14.99 -15.39
CA ASP A 433 -17.28 -14.71 -16.33
C ASP A 433 -18.08 -13.45 -15.91
N GLU A 434 -19.09 -13.10 -16.69
CA GLU A 434 -20.00 -11.98 -16.38
C GLU A 434 -20.72 -12.15 -15.04
N GLU A 435 -20.77 -13.37 -14.51
CA GLU A 435 -21.37 -13.74 -13.23
C GLU A 435 -20.35 -13.90 -12.09
N GLY A 436 -19.07 -13.57 -12.32
CA GLY A 436 -18.02 -13.57 -11.30
C GLY A 436 -17.43 -14.95 -10.99
N ARG A 437 -17.77 -16.00 -11.74
CA ARG A 437 -17.26 -17.37 -11.53
C ARG A 437 -15.90 -17.55 -12.23
N PRO A 438 -14.94 -18.27 -11.62
CA PRO A 438 -13.67 -18.58 -12.27
C PRO A 438 -13.88 -19.37 -13.57
N THR A 439 -13.34 -18.89 -14.68
CA THR A 439 -13.46 -19.48 -16.02
C THR A 439 -12.20 -20.20 -16.49
N GLY A 440 -11.16 -20.27 -15.65
CA GLY A 440 -9.87 -20.85 -16.02
C GLY A 440 -8.95 -21.10 -14.83
N GLY A 441 -7.70 -21.49 -15.13
CA GLY A 441 -6.64 -21.65 -14.13
C GLY A 441 -6.06 -20.31 -13.66
N PRO A 442 -4.99 -20.34 -12.84
CA PRO A 442 -4.38 -19.13 -12.32
C PRO A 442 -3.79 -18.27 -13.45
N THR A 443 -3.96 -16.96 -13.31
CA THR A 443 -3.59 -15.94 -14.30
C THR A 443 -2.91 -14.74 -13.62
N THR A 444 -2.33 -13.87 -14.44
CA THR A 444 -1.78 -12.58 -14.03
C THR A 444 -2.16 -11.49 -15.04
N PHE A 445 -1.83 -10.24 -14.74
CA PHE A 445 -2.09 -9.13 -15.66
C PHE A 445 -1.25 -9.27 -16.93
N ARG A 446 -1.87 -9.01 -18.07
CA ARG A 446 -1.19 -8.88 -19.35
C ARG A 446 -0.57 -7.49 -19.44
N SER A 447 0.71 -7.41 -19.13
CA SER A 447 1.47 -6.16 -19.21
C SER A 447 2.21 -6.00 -20.52
N LYS A 448 2.45 -4.74 -20.91
CA LYS A 448 3.25 -4.41 -22.08
C LYS A 448 4.67 -4.96 -21.93
N THR A 449 5.13 -5.73 -22.90
CA THR A 449 6.51 -6.21 -22.99
C THR A 449 7.34 -5.33 -23.92
N VAL A 450 8.61 -5.15 -23.58
CA VAL A 450 9.56 -4.37 -24.39
C VAL A 450 10.85 -5.18 -24.56
N PRO A 451 11.38 -5.32 -25.78
CA PRO A 451 12.66 -5.97 -25.99
C PRO A 451 13.77 -5.17 -25.31
N HIS A 452 14.67 -5.87 -24.63
CA HIS A 452 15.84 -5.30 -23.96
C HIS A 452 17.10 -5.80 -24.66
N VAL A 453 17.49 -5.09 -25.71
CA VAL A 453 18.69 -5.44 -26.49
C VAL A 453 19.93 -5.03 -25.69
N THR A 454 20.76 -6.00 -25.32
CA THR A 454 21.99 -5.78 -24.55
C THR A 454 23.22 -6.20 -25.36
N LEU A 455 24.41 -5.76 -24.92
CA LEU A 455 25.67 -6.26 -25.48
C LEU A 455 25.74 -7.79 -25.40
N ARG A 456 25.26 -8.37 -24.29
CA ARG A 456 25.29 -9.82 -24.05
C ARG A 456 24.36 -10.57 -25.00
N SER A 457 23.14 -10.06 -25.23
CA SER A 457 22.19 -10.74 -26.14
C SER A 457 22.77 -10.82 -27.55
N ILE A 458 23.32 -9.71 -28.07
CA ILE A 458 23.93 -9.70 -29.40
C ILE A 458 25.18 -10.58 -29.47
N ALA A 459 26.08 -10.50 -28.48
CA ALA A 459 27.34 -11.23 -28.50
C ALA A 459 27.15 -12.77 -28.39
N ARG A 460 26.06 -13.22 -27.77
CA ARG A 460 25.75 -14.65 -27.60
C ARG A 460 24.76 -15.22 -28.63
N ASN A 461 24.14 -14.37 -29.45
CA ASN A 461 23.20 -14.80 -30.46
C ASN A 461 23.92 -15.52 -31.62
N ALA A 462 23.93 -16.85 -31.57
CA ALA A 462 24.53 -17.69 -32.61
C ALA A 462 23.71 -17.71 -33.91
N SER A 463 22.42 -17.35 -33.87
CA SER A 463 21.57 -17.25 -35.05
C SER A 463 22.02 -16.12 -36.00
N LEU A 464 22.83 -15.18 -35.51
CA LEU A 464 23.48 -14.18 -36.36
C LEU A 464 24.51 -14.79 -37.31
N ASP A 465 25.16 -15.89 -36.93
CA ASP A 465 26.30 -16.42 -37.69
C ASP A 465 25.86 -16.92 -39.08
N SER A 466 24.73 -17.61 -39.17
CA SER A 466 24.16 -18.09 -40.44
C SER A 466 23.70 -16.93 -41.33
N ILE A 467 23.00 -15.94 -40.75
CA ILE A 467 22.52 -14.75 -41.48
C ILE A 467 23.72 -13.97 -42.03
N VAL A 468 24.74 -13.74 -41.20
CA VAL A 468 25.95 -13.02 -41.60
C VAL A 468 26.67 -13.78 -42.72
N GLN A 469 26.82 -15.11 -42.61
CA GLN A 469 27.48 -15.91 -43.64
C GLN A 469 26.76 -15.86 -45.00
N GLU A 470 25.42 -15.94 -45.01
CA GLU A 470 24.62 -15.84 -46.24
C GLU A 470 24.78 -14.49 -46.92
N HIS A 471 24.69 -13.40 -46.14
CA HIS A 471 24.80 -12.04 -46.65
C HIS A 471 26.23 -11.64 -47.02
N ASP A 472 27.25 -12.19 -46.36
CA ASP A 472 28.65 -11.88 -46.65
C ASP A 472 29.06 -12.36 -48.04
N HIS A 473 28.53 -13.48 -48.52
CA HIS A 473 28.75 -13.91 -49.90
C HIS A 473 28.17 -12.89 -50.90
N ALA A 474 26.93 -12.44 -50.69
CA ALA A 474 26.29 -11.45 -51.56
C ALA A 474 27.03 -10.10 -51.53
N LEU A 475 27.48 -9.66 -50.34
CA LEU A 475 28.24 -8.44 -50.16
C LEU A 475 29.61 -8.50 -50.83
N PHE A 476 30.33 -9.63 -50.68
CA PHE A 476 31.62 -9.84 -51.31
C PHE A 476 31.51 -9.74 -52.83
N GLY A 477 30.54 -10.44 -53.43
CA GLY A 477 30.30 -10.37 -54.88
C GLY A 477 29.94 -8.97 -55.36
N ALA A 478 29.11 -8.24 -54.61
CA ALA A 478 28.76 -6.85 -54.94
C ALA A 478 29.96 -5.90 -54.77
N LEU A 479 30.83 -6.13 -53.78
CA LEU A 479 32.05 -5.36 -53.55
C LEU A 479 33.07 -5.57 -54.67
N GLU A 480 33.24 -6.81 -55.15
CA GLU A 480 34.09 -7.10 -56.30
C GLU A 480 33.61 -6.38 -57.57
N GLN A 481 32.31 -6.43 -57.85
CA GLN A 481 31.71 -5.69 -58.97
C GLN A 481 31.92 -4.18 -58.83
N LEU A 482 31.77 -3.64 -57.63
CA LEU A 482 32.00 -2.23 -57.34
C LEU A 482 33.47 -1.84 -57.56
N ASN A 483 34.41 -2.66 -57.09
CA ASN A 483 35.84 -2.42 -57.29
C ASN A 483 36.27 -2.58 -58.76
N HIS A 484 35.64 -3.48 -59.52
CA HIS A 484 35.84 -3.57 -60.97
C HIS A 484 35.34 -2.30 -61.66
N ALA A 485 34.12 -1.85 -61.37
CA ALA A 485 33.57 -0.61 -61.94
C ALA A 485 34.40 0.62 -61.56
N LEU A 486 35.04 0.62 -60.38
CA LEU A 486 35.96 1.66 -59.95
C LEU A 486 37.25 1.70 -60.78
N ALA A 487 37.78 0.54 -61.18
CA ALA A 487 38.98 0.46 -62.01
C ALA A 487 38.78 1.09 -63.40
N ASP A 488 37.55 1.05 -63.91
CA ASP A 488 37.16 1.60 -65.22
C ASP A 488 36.94 3.13 -65.20
N VAL A 489 37.05 3.79 -64.04
CA VAL A 489 36.83 5.25 -63.93
C VAL A 489 38.05 6.03 -64.44
N GLY A 490 37.82 6.84 -65.47
CA GLY A 490 38.82 7.74 -66.05
C GLY A 490 39.37 8.81 -65.10
N ASP A 491 40.61 9.25 -65.35
CA ASP A 491 41.31 10.26 -64.54
C ASP A 491 40.64 11.66 -64.60
N ASP A 492 39.94 11.95 -65.69
CA ASP A 492 39.18 13.19 -65.90
C ASP A 492 38.00 13.31 -64.92
N VAL A 493 37.24 12.23 -64.74
CA VAL A 493 36.13 12.17 -63.77
C VAL A 493 36.67 12.27 -62.35
N LYS A 494 37.75 11.54 -62.04
CA LYS A 494 38.43 11.61 -60.73
C LYS A 494 38.88 13.04 -60.41
N ALA A 495 39.50 13.74 -61.37
CA ALA A 495 39.91 15.13 -61.20
C ALA A 495 38.74 16.08 -60.95
N LYS A 496 37.61 15.89 -61.65
CA LYS A 496 36.38 16.67 -61.46
C LYS A 496 35.82 16.51 -60.05
N LEU A 497 35.74 15.29 -59.54
CA LEU A 497 35.25 14.99 -58.19
C LEU A 497 36.15 15.60 -57.10
N VAL A 498 37.48 15.48 -57.23
CA VAL A 498 38.42 16.13 -56.31
C VAL A 498 38.21 17.65 -56.30
N GLY A 499 37.93 18.25 -57.46
CA GLY A 499 37.57 19.67 -57.57
C GLY A 499 36.37 20.07 -56.70
N LYS A 500 35.33 19.24 -56.61
CA LYS A 500 34.17 19.47 -55.74
C LYS A 500 34.53 19.45 -54.26
N LEU A 501 35.39 18.52 -53.84
CA LEU A 501 35.88 18.44 -52.46
C LEU A 501 36.66 19.70 -52.07
N VAL A 502 37.53 20.17 -52.95
CA VAL A 502 38.27 21.44 -52.77
C VAL A 502 37.31 22.61 -52.69
N GLU A 503 36.31 22.66 -53.56
CA GLU A 503 35.34 23.76 -53.57
C GLU A 503 34.50 23.81 -52.30
N LYS A 504 34.04 22.66 -51.79
CA LYS A 504 33.31 22.60 -50.51
C LYS A 504 34.19 23.05 -49.35
N HIS A 505 35.45 22.60 -49.31
CA HIS A 505 36.40 23.08 -48.31
C HIS A 505 36.63 24.60 -48.40
N ARG A 506 36.75 25.12 -49.62
CA ARG A 506 36.99 26.54 -49.90
C ARG A 506 35.82 27.43 -49.52
N SER A 507 34.59 26.97 -49.75
CA SER A 507 33.36 27.74 -49.58
C SER A 507 32.73 27.61 -48.20
N GLN A 508 32.86 26.46 -47.53
CA GLN A 508 32.21 26.16 -46.25
C GLN A 508 33.21 25.87 -45.11
N GLY A 509 34.49 25.77 -45.43
CA GLY A 509 35.57 25.53 -44.47
C GLY A 509 35.78 24.06 -44.10
N ALA A 510 36.92 23.78 -43.45
CA ALA A 510 37.36 22.43 -43.12
C ALA A 510 36.40 21.62 -42.22
N LYS A 511 35.62 22.30 -41.37
CA LYS A 511 34.67 21.67 -40.44
C LYS A 511 33.39 21.17 -41.14
N ALA A 512 33.06 21.72 -42.31
CA ALA A 512 31.89 21.33 -43.09
C ALA A 512 32.14 20.12 -44.00
N VAL A 513 33.41 19.77 -44.24
CA VAL A 513 33.78 18.58 -45.03
C VAL A 513 33.64 17.35 -44.15
N THR A 514 32.62 16.54 -44.43
CA THR A 514 32.32 15.31 -43.71
C THR A 514 33.15 14.13 -44.25
N GLU A 515 33.14 13.01 -43.54
CA GLU A 515 33.78 11.79 -44.02
C GLU A 515 33.09 11.22 -45.27
N ALA A 516 31.76 11.29 -45.32
CA ALA A 516 30.97 10.92 -46.50
C ALA A 516 31.38 11.74 -47.74
N ASP A 517 31.56 13.06 -47.59
CA ASP A 517 32.03 13.92 -48.70
C ASP A 517 33.41 13.48 -49.21
N VAL A 518 34.32 13.12 -48.30
CA VAL A 518 35.66 12.65 -48.69
C VAL A 518 35.56 11.33 -49.45
N ARG A 519 34.76 10.37 -48.96
CA ARG A 519 34.60 9.07 -49.63
C ARG A 519 33.90 9.18 -50.99
N ARG A 520 32.92 10.08 -51.12
CA ARG A 520 32.18 10.31 -52.37
C ARG A 520 33.00 10.98 -53.48
N TRP A 521 33.90 11.90 -53.10
CA TRP A 521 34.61 12.76 -54.06
C TRP A 521 36.10 12.45 -54.22
N LEU A 522 36.69 11.66 -53.33
CA LEU A 522 38.07 11.19 -53.45
C LEU A 522 38.06 9.67 -53.61
N LEU A 523 38.03 9.21 -54.87
CA LEU A 523 38.00 7.79 -55.22
C LEU A 523 39.40 7.14 -55.01
N PRO A 524 39.47 5.82 -54.75
CA PRO A 524 40.74 5.09 -54.73
C PRO A 524 41.45 5.18 -56.09
N ASP A 525 42.78 5.11 -56.08
CA ASP A 525 43.63 5.32 -57.27
C ASP A 525 43.35 6.61 -58.06
N ALA A 526 42.65 7.60 -57.48
CA ALA A 526 42.80 8.98 -57.91
C ALA A 526 44.26 9.35 -57.67
N SER A 527 45.03 9.34 -58.76
CA SER A 527 46.46 9.63 -58.76
C SER A 527 46.72 10.93 -58.03
N THR A 528 47.95 11.09 -57.57
CA THR A 528 48.57 12.24 -56.89
C THR A 528 48.47 13.56 -57.66
N LEU A 529 47.32 13.92 -58.21
CA LEU A 529 46.89 15.30 -58.36
C LEU A 529 46.80 15.85 -56.95
N ASN A 530 47.95 16.36 -56.49
CA ASN A 530 48.06 17.32 -55.41
C ASN A 530 46.74 18.05 -55.32
N ILE A 531 46.00 17.87 -54.21
CA ILE A 531 44.84 18.70 -53.96
C ILE A 531 45.40 20.12 -53.83
N LYS A 532 45.50 20.82 -54.97
CA LYS A 532 46.33 22.02 -55.08
C LYS A 532 45.68 23.06 -54.19
N PRO A 533 46.43 23.68 -53.27
CA PRO A 533 45.90 24.76 -52.44
C PRO A 533 45.28 25.83 -53.34
N ALA A 534 43.97 25.97 -53.29
CA ALA A 534 43.25 27.03 -53.97
C ALA A 534 43.07 28.20 -52.98
N PRO A 535 43.20 29.47 -53.42
CA PRO A 535 43.01 30.62 -52.56
C PRO A 535 41.59 30.62 -51.98
N ALA A 536 41.48 30.90 -50.68
CA ALA A 536 40.23 30.82 -49.94
C ALA A 536 39.27 31.96 -50.28
N ARG A 537 37.95 31.74 -50.20
CA ARG A 537 36.97 32.82 -50.12
C ARG A 537 36.82 33.24 -48.65
N ARG A 538 36.98 34.53 -48.35
CA ARG A 538 36.72 35.05 -47.00
C ARG A 538 35.28 34.67 -46.59
N PRO A 539 35.04 34.19 -45.36
CA PRO A 539 35.94 34.18 -44.18
C PRO A 539 36.78 32.89 -43.98
N PHE A 540 36.77 31.94 -44.90
CA PHE A 540 37.37 30.62 -44.69
C PHE A 540 38.85 30.56 -45.09
N LYS A 541 39.59 29.55 -44.57
CA LYS A 541 41.03 29.33 -44.87
C LYS A 541 41.21 28.42 -46.09
N ALA A 542 42.32 28.60 -46.80
CA ALA A 542 42.67 27.78 -47.95
C ALA A 542 43.05 26.36 -47.50
N LEU A 543 42.84 25.38 -48.37
CA LEU A 543 43.25 24.00 -48.10
C LEU A 543 44.78 23.93 -48.03
N THR A 544 45.32 23.55 -46.87
CA THR A 544 46.75 23.35 -46.67
C THR A 544 47.21 21.98 -47.15
N ALA A 545 48.49 21.83 -47.48
CA ALA A 545 49.08 20.53 -47.84
C ALA A 545 48.87 19.47 -46.74
N ALA A 546 48.98 19.85 -45.47
CA ALA A 546 48.72 18.94 -44.35
C ALA A 546 47.25 18.48 -44.27
N GLN A 547 46.29 19.34 -44.63
CA GLN A 547 44.87 18.96 -44.69
C GLN A 547 44.56 18.08 -45.91
N ALA A 548 45.17 18.37 -47.05
CA ALA A 548 45.06 17.53 -48.25
C ALA A 548 45.58 16.11 -47.98
N GLU A 549 46.76 16.00 -47.37
CA GLU A 549 47.33 14.72 -46.94
C GLU A 549 46.43 14.00 -45.93
N LYS A 550 45.83 14.75 -45.01
CA LYS A 550 44.85 14.21 -44.05
C LYS A 550 43.60 13.67 -44.74
N TYR A 551 43.13 14.29 -45.82
CA TYR A 551 42.02 13.75 -46.61
C TYR A 551 42.42 12.50 -47.39
N ARG A 552 43.64 12.48 -47.98
CA ARG A 552 44.12 11.31 -48.72
C ARG A 552 44.26 10.07 -47.84
N LYS A 553 44.77 10.23 -46.62
CA LYS A 553 44.88 9.14 -45.63
C LYS A 553 43.54 8.54 -45.17
N ARG A 554 42.40 9.13 -45.53
CA ARG A 554 41.05 8.62 -45.20
C ARG A 554 40.46 7.70 -46.26
N VAL A 555 41.12 7.58 -47.42
CA VAL A 555 40.65 6.77 -48.55
C VAL A 555 41.72 5.74 -48.87
N PRO A 556 41.35 4.49 -49.19
CA PRO A 556 42.33 3.45 -49.50
C PRO A 556 43.17 3.80 -50.73
N ALA A 557 44.30 3.10 -50.87
CA ALA A 557 45.21 3.29 -52.00
C ALA A 557 44.53 2.87 -53.31
N LYS A 558 44.09 1.60 -53.40
CA LYS A 558 43.67 0.96 -54.66
C LYS A 558 42.19 0.58 -54.76
N VAL A 559 41.68 -0.12 -53.75
CA VAL A 559 40.33 -0.70 -53.77
C VAL A 559 39.59 -0.36 -52.48
N TRP A 560 38.27 -0.31 -52.52
CA TRP A 560 37.45 -0.19 -51.32
C TRP A 560 37.36 -1.52 -50.59
N ARG A 561 37.57 -1.47 -49.27
CA ARG A 561 37.10 -2.50 -48.33
C ARG A 561 35.68 -2.21 -47.89
N GLU A 562 35.00 -3.20 -47.31
CA GLU A 562 33.59 -3.10 -46.91
C GLU A 562 33.26 -1.85 -46.07
N TRP A 563 34.13 -1.50 -45.11
CA TRP A 563 33.95 -0.34 -44.24
C TRP A 563 34.38 1.01 -44.86
N GLU A 564 34.92 1.00 -46.08
CA GLU A 564 35.43 2.17 -46.81
C GLU A 564 34.51 2.60 -47.97
N VAL A 565 33.54 1.75 -48.36
CA VAL A 565 32.60 2.01 -49.45
C VAL A 565 31.84 3.33 -49.21
N PRO A 566 31.70 4.22 -50.22
CA PRO A 566 30.95 5.47 -50.10
C PRO A 566 29.46 5.25 -49.84
N SER A 567 28.82 6.23 -49.20
CA SER A 567 27.40 6.23 -48.82
C SER A 567 26.45 6.39 -50.00
N ASP A 568 26.82 7.28 -50.89
CA ASP A 568 26.01 7.81 -51.99
C ASP A 568 26.92 8.08 -53.19
N ALA A 569 26.34 7.95 -54.39
CA ALA A 569 27.02 8.33 -55.62
C ALA A 569 26.93 9.84 -55.84
N ASP A 570 27.91 10.42 -56.53
CA ASP A 570 27.79 11.77 -57.06
C ASP A 570 27.17 11.71 -58.48
N PRO A 571 26.35 12.69 -58.90
CA PRO A 571 25.79 12.72 -60.27
C PRO A 571 26.83 12.67 -61.40
N ASP A 572 28.09 13.04 -61.13
CA ASP A 572 29.19 12.94 -62.08
C ASP A 572 29.86 11.56 -62.11
N TRP A 573 29.43 10.60 -61.29
CA TRP A 573 29.91 9.23 -61.37
C TRP A 573 29.46 8.56 -62.68
N PRO A 574 30.29 7.68 -63.29
CA PRO A 574 29.83 6.83 -64.36
C PRO A 574 28.63 6.00 -63.90
N LYS A 575 27.62 5.84 -64.76
CA LYS A 575 26.40 5.11 -64.41
C LYS A 575 26.69 3.69 -63.92
N THR A 576 27.67 3.01 -64.53
CA THR A 576 28.14 1.68 -64.12
C THR A 576 28.62 1.64 -62.66
N LEU A 577 29.38 2.65 -62.24
CA LEU A 577 29.86 2.77 -60.85
C LEU A 577 28.71 3.09 -59.89
N ALA A 578 27.81 4.00 -60.27
CA ALA A 578 26.66 4.37 -59.46
C ALA A 578 25.70 3.19 -59.25
N ASP A 579 25.42 2.42 -60.31
CA ASP A 579 24.55 1.23 -60.26
C ASP A 579 25.20 0.10 -59.43
N ALA A 580 26.52 -0.07 -59.53
CA ALA A 580 27.27 -1.02 -58.70
C ALA A 580 27.25 -0.62 -57.22
N LEU A 581 27.39 0.67 -56.92
CA LEU A 581 27.31 1.18 -55.54
C LEU A 581 25.92 0.94 -54.96
N GLU A 582 24.86 1.26 -55.70
CA GLU A 582 23.48 1.05 -55.26
C GLU A 582 23.21 -0.44 -55.04
N SER A 583 23.78 -1.33 -55.85
CA SER A 583 23.68 -2.78 -55.68
C SER A 583 24.36 -3.25 -54.39
N TYR A 584 25.58 -2.80 -54.12
CA TYR A 584 26.26 -3.07 -52.84
C TYR A 584 25.48 -2.51 -51.65
N ARG A 585 24.98 -1.27 -51.75
CA ARG A 585 24.20 -0.62 -50.68
C ARG A 585 22.85 -1.26 -50.44
N ARG A 586 22.24 -1.85 -51.47
CA ARG A 586 21.03 -2.66 -51.34
C ARG A 586 21.32 -3.96 -50.59
N ALA A 587 22.38 -4.69 -50.96
CA ALA A 587 22.81 -5.90 -50.26
C ALA A 587 23.14 -5.60 -48.78
N TRP A 588 23.86 -4.52 -48.52
CA TRP A 588 24.18 -4.09 -47.14
C TRP A 588 22.94 -3.75 -46.33
N ARG A 589 21.98 -3.01 -46.90
CA ARG A 589 20.70 -2.72 -46.24
C ARG A 589 19.90 -3.99 -45.95
N SER A 590 19.89 -4.95 -46.87
CA SER A 590 19.26 -6.26 -46.66
C SER A 590 19.90 -6.98 -45.47
N LYS A 591 21.23 -7.10 -45.44
CA LYS A 591 21.96 -7.67 -44.30
C LYS A 591 21.60 -6.97 -43.00
N MET A 592 21.64 -5.64 -42.98
CA MET A 592 21.36 -4.88 -41.76
C MET A 592 19.91 -5.04 -41.31
N SER A 593 18.94 -5.17 -42.23
CA SER A 593 17.55 -5.45 -41.88
C SER A 593 17.46 -6.78 -41.15
N ASP A 594 17.90 -7.86 -41.79
CA ASP A 594 17.79 -9.22 -41.26
C ASP A 594 18.57 -9.40 -39.96
N VAL A 595 19.74 -8.74 -39.83
CA VAL A 595 20.52 -8.72 -38.58
C VAL A 595 19.80 -7.96 -37.47
N ASN A 596 19.19 -6.81 -37.74
CA ASN A 596 18.45 -6.08 -36.71
C ASN A 596 17.19 -6.87 -36.29
N ASP A 597 16.49 -7.49 -37.24
CA ASP A 597 15.31 -8.32 -36.96
C ASP A 597 15.68 -9.54 -36.12
N CYS A 598 16.81 -10.20 -36.42
CA CYS A 598 17.35 -11.29 -35.62
C CYS A 598 17.74 -10.85 -34.20
N ILE A 599 18.37 -9.68 -34.05
CA ILE A 599 18.71 -9.11 -32.73
C ILE A 599 17.47 -8.82 -31.91
N GLU A 600 16.42 -8.26 -32.53
CA GLU A 600 15.17 -7.94 -31.85
C GLU A 600 14.39 -9.20 -31.46
N ALA A 601 14.37 -10.22 -32.32
CA ALA A 601 13.71 -11.49 -32.05
C ALA A 601 14.37 -12.32 -30.94
N ASP A 602 15.71 -12.27 -30.82
CA ASP A 602 16.48 -12.96 -29.77
C ASP A 602 16.54 -12.16 -28.45
N ALA A 603 16.15 -10.88 -28.46
CA ALA A 603 16.23 -10.03 -27.29
C ALA A 603 15.30 -10.51 -26.18
N GLU A 604 15.84 -10.65 -24.97
CA GLU A 604 15.00 -10.86 -23.79
C GLU A 604 14.00 -9.70 -23.64
N SER A 605 12.74 -10.04 -23.38
CA SER A 605 11.71 -9.04 -23.12
C SER A 605 11.57 -8.75 -21.64
N GLU A 606 11.38 -7.48 -21.32
CA GLU A 606 11.06 -6.96 -19.99
C GLU A 606 9.57 -6.65 -19.93
N GLU A 607 8.89 -7.10 -18.88
CA GLU A 607 7.47 -6.83 -18.65
C GLU A 607 7.31 -5.55 -17.81
N LEU A 608 6.57 -4.58 -18.33
CA LEU A 608 6.28 -3.32 -17.64
C LEU A 608 5.08 -3.52 -16.71
N VAL A 609 5.34 -3.90 -15.47
CA VAL A 609 4.32 -4.27 -14.48
C VAL A 609 3.37 -3.14 -14.09
N ASP A 610 3.78 -1.89 -14.32
CA ASP A 610 3.00 -0.67 -14.15
C ASP A 610 2.14 -0.30 -15.38
N LYS A 611 2.27 -1.04 -16.49
CA LYS A 611 1.53 -0.83 -17.74
C LYS A 611 0.75 -2.09 -18.19
N PRO A 612 -0.21 -2.57 -17.39
CA PRO A 612 -1.16 -3.58 -17.84
C PRO A 612 -2.07 -3.05 -18.96
N GLU A 613 -2.49 -3.95 -19.84
CA GLU A 613 -3.48 -3.62 -20.86
C GLU A 613 -4.87 -3.44 -20.24
N ILE A 614 -5.44 -2.24 -20.40
CA ILE A 614 -6.81 -1.92 -19.95
C ILE A 614 -7.83 -2.55 -20.92
N ALA A 615 -8.80 -3.30 -20.39
CA ALA A 615 -9.97 -3.72 -21.14
C ALA A 615 -10.99 -2.58 -21.14
N LYS A 616 -11.35 -2.08 -22.33
CA LYS A 616 -12.32 -1.00 -22.49
C LYS A 616 -13.74 -1.56 -22.39
N GLY A 617 -14.63 -0.85 -21.68
CA GLY A 617 -16.04 -1.22 -21.54
C GLY A 617 -16.50 -1.34 -20.09
N PRO A 618 -15.98 -2.30 -19.31
CA PRO A 618 -16.41 -2.49 -17.92
C PRO A 618 -15.92 -1.35 -17.03
N VAL A 619 -16.79 -0.88 -16.13
CA VAL A 619 -16.42 0.05 -15.05
C VAL A 619 -16.19 -0.78 -13.79
N ARG A 620 -14.94 -0.83 -13.31
CA ARG A 620 -14.61 -1.53 -12.07
C ARG A 620 -14.78 -0.63 -10.86
N VAL A 621 -15.46 -1.15 -9.84
CA VAL A 621 -15.54 -0.58 -8.49
C VAL A 621 -14.82 -1.51 -7.51
N ALA A 622 -14.64 -1.08 -6.26
CA ALA A 622 -14.02 -1.93 -5.25
C ALA A 622 -14.81 -3.24 -5.09
N GLY A 623 -14.11 -4.36 -4.99
CA GLY A 623 -14.69 -5.65 -4.63
C GLY A 623 -15.27 -5.64 -3.21
N PRO A 624 -15.97 -6.72 -2.82
CA PRO A 624 -16.55 -6.83 -1.49
C PRO A 624 -15.48 -6.81 -0.40
N PHE A 625 -15.67 -5.96 0.61
CA PHE A 625 -14.80 -5.89 1.79
C PHE A 625 -15.61 -5.76 3.08
N THR A 626 -15.06 -6.26 4.19
CA THR A 626 -15.66 -6.18 5.52
C THR A 626 -15.15 -4.98 6.30
N MET A 627 -16.01 -4.46 7.18
CA MET A 627 -15.64 -3.52 8.23
C MET A 627 -15.78 -4.25 9.56
N GLU A 628 -14.72 -4.29 10.34
CA GLU A 628 -14.64 -5.05 11.58
C GLU A 628 -14.20 -4.13 12.72
N GLY A 629 -14.57 -4.48 13.95
CA GLY A 629 -14.14 -3.77 15.16
C GLY A 629 -13.66 -4.73 16.21
N VAL A 630 -12.48 -4.46 16.76
CA VAL A 630 -11.89 -5.19 17.89
C VAL A 630 -11.98 -4.29 19.11
N ILE A 631 -12.78 -4.71 20.10
CA ILE A 631 -12.67 -4.17 21.46
C ILE A 631 -11.48 -4.86 22.13
N ALA A 632 -10.59 -4.09 22.74
CA ALA A 632 -9.44 -4.61 23.47
C ALA A 632 -9.88 -5.69 24.47
N LEU A 633 -9.23 -6.85 24.40
CA LEU A 633 -9.37 -7.93 25.38
C LEU A 633 -8.59 -7.56 26.63
N GLU A 634 -9.18 -7.86 27.80
CA GLU A 634 -8.52 -7.86 29.10
C GLU A 634 -7.21 -8.66 29.05
N GLU A 635 -6.12 -8.09 29.54
CA GLU A 635 -5.06 -8.91 30.14
C GLU A 635 -5.59 -9.41 31.48
N GLY A 636 -6.31 -10.52 31.45
CA GLY A 636 -6.71 -11.21 32.66
C GLY A 636 -5.46 -11.67 33.41
N HIS A 637 -5.29 -11.18 34.63
CA HIS A 637 -4.51 -11.87 35.65
C HIS A 637 -5.14 -13.26 35.87
N ASP A 638 -4.65 -14.27 35.16
CA ASP A 638 -4.62 -15.70 35.51
C ASP A 638 -4.66 -16.58 34.25
N THR A 639 -3.48 -16.88 33.71
CA THR A 639 -3.24 -18.22 33.14
C THR A 639 -1.89 -18.73 33.62
N PRO A 640 -1.83 -19.80 34.43
CA PRO A 640 -0.57 -20.42 34.81
C PRO A 640 -0.07 -21.22 33.60
N ILE A 641 0.83 -20.65 32.81
CA ILE A 641 1.71 -21.45 31.95
C ILE A 641 2.73 -22.09 32.90
N GLY A 642 2.58 -23.40 33.11
CA GLY A 642 3.48 -24.18 33.95
C GLY A 642 4.92 -24.15 33.41
N GLY A 643 5.78 -23.50 34.18
CA GLY A 643 7.24 -23.54 34.09
C GLY A 643 7.80 -23.15 35.46
N ALA A 644 8.74 -23.93 35.98
CA ALA A 644 9.18 -23.88 37.38
C ALA A 644 9.69 -22.48 37.83
N PRO A 645 9.33 -22.00 39.03
CA PRO A 645 9.60 -20.63 39.50
C PRO A 645 10.89 -20.52 40.33
N GLU A 646 12.05 -20.89 39.79
CA GLU A 646 13.30 -20.81 40.59
C GLU A 646 14.49 -20.04 39.96
N GLU A 647 14.39 -19.41 38.78
CA GLU A 647 15.56 -18.69 38.21
C GLU A 647 15.31 -17.33 37.54
N LEU A 648 14.24 -16.59 37.87
CA LEU A 648 13.99 -15.24 37.31
C LEU A 648 13.59 -14.19 38.36
N GLU A 649 14.44 -13.98 39.37
CA GLU A 649 14.32 -12.80 40.27
C GLU A 649 15.07 -11.59 39.70
N ALA A 650 14.49 -10.88 38.72
CA ALA A 650 14.97 -9.52 38.37
C ALA A 650 14.03 -8.63 37.53
N PHE A 651 12.99 -9.15 36.86
CA PHE A 651 12.27 -8.37 35.83
C PHE A 651 10.79 -8.01 36.13
N ASP A 652 10.19 -8.50 37.22
CA ASP A 652 8.77 -8.23 37.52
C ASP A 652 8.50 -6.90 38.28
N SER A 653 9.51 -6.29 38.89
CA SER A 653 9.30 -5.13 39.76
C SER A 653 8.97 -3.83 39.04
N GLU A 654 9.47 -3.63 37.81
CA GLU A 654 9.19 -2.41 37.02
C GLU A 654 7.81 -2.44 36.37
N GLN A 655 7.35 -3.61 35.92
CA GLN A 655 6.02 -3.78 35.30
C GLN A 655 4.89 -3.68 36.35
N ALA A 656 5.09 -4.27 37.53
CA ALA A 656 4.19 -4.10 38.68
C ALA A 656 4.16 -2.64 39.17
N GLY A 657 5.29 -1.96 39.18
CA GLY A 657 5.39 -0.53 39.54
C GLY A 657 4.67 0.39 38.55
N LEU A 658 4.74 0.11 37.25
CA LEU A 658 4.06 0.88 36.21
C LEU A 658 2.53 0.63 36.21
N ALA A 659 2.10 -0.62 36.46
CA ALA A 659 0.68 -0.96 36.60
C ALA A 659 0.06 -0.31 37.85
N ALA A 660 0.78 -0.31 38.98
CA ALA A 660 0.35 0.37 40.20
C ALA A 660 0.24 1.90 40.01
N ALA A 661 1.21 2.52 39.33
CA ALA A 661 1.19 3.96 39.03
C ALA A 661 0.02 4.36 38.11
N ASN A 662 -0.31 3.53 37.11
CA ASN A 662 -1.45 3.77 36.21
C ASN A 662 -2.80 3.58 36.94
N ALA A 663 -2.90 2.55 37.79
CA ALA A 663 -4.10 2.31 38.60
C ALA A 663 -4.36 3.46 39.60
N GLU A 664 -3.31 3.99 40.24
CA GLU A 664 -3.40 5.16 41.11
C GLU A 664 -3.84 6.43 40.34
N ALA A 665 -3.34 6.62 39.11
CA ALA A 665 -3.71 7.77 38.28
C ALA A 665 -5.17 7.73 37.79
N HIS A 666 -5.68 6.54 37.40
CA HIS A 666 -7.09 6.32 37.08
C HIS A 666 -7.98 6.58 38.30
N LEU A 667 -7.60 6.03 39.45
CA LEU A 667 -8.37 6.18 40.67
C LEU A 667 -8.48 7.66 41.09
N ASP A 668 -7.37 8.38 41.17
CA ASP A 668 -7.37 9.81 41.52
C ASP A 668 -8.24 10.63 40.56
N LYS A 669 -8.16 10.32 39.25
CA LYS A 669 -8.98 10.97 38.23
C LYS A 669 -10.48 10.75 38.45
N VAL A 670 -10.92 9.51 38.64
CA VAL A 670 -12.34 9.17 38.84
C VAL A 670 -12.87 9.80 40.13
N LEU A 671 -12.10 9.71 41.22
CA LEU A 671 -12.49 10.30 42.51
C LEU A 671 -12.59 11.82 42.43
N ARG A 672 -11.66 12.49 41.74
CA ARG A 672 -11.72 13.95 41.50
C ARG A 672 -12.98 14.34 40.71
N LEU A 673 -13.34 13.58 39.69
CA LEU A 673 -14.55 13.83 38.89
C LEU A 673 -15.82 13.58 39.71
N LEU A 674 -15.90 12.48 40.46
CA LEU A 674 -17.01 12.18 41.37
C LEU A 674 -17.22 13.31 42.40
N LYS A 675 -16.14 13.84 42.97
CA LYS A 675 -16.19 14.98 43.89
C LYS A 675 -16.69 16.26 43.21
N ALA A 676 -16.30 16.49 41.96
CA ALA A 676 -16.67 17.70 41.21
C ALA A 676 -18.13 17.69 40.72
N THR A 677 -18.61 16.56 40.20
CA THR A 677 -19.92 16.47 39.54
C THR A 677 -21.00 15.85 40.40
N GLY A 678 -20.65 15.01 41.37
CA GLY A 678 -21.59 14.13 42.05
C GLY A 678 -22.13 13.03 41.13
N VAL A 679 -23.17 12.33 41.60
CA VAL A 679 -23.86 11.26 40.86
C VAL A 679 -25.26 11.74 40.49
N ASP A 680 -25.62 11.64 39.22
CA ASP A 680 -26.95 11.98 38.72
C ASP A 680 -27.89 10.79 38.86
N PHE A 681 -29.00 11.00 39.55
CA PHE A 681 -30.01 10.00 39.81
C PHE A 681 -31.31 10.23 39.03
N ALA A 682 -32.12 9.17 38.89
CA ALA A 682 -33.41 9.24 38.21
C ALA A 682 -34.32 10.33 38.83
N GLY A 683 -35.08 11.02 37.97
CA GLY A 683 -35.94 12.14 38.39
C GLY A 683 -35.23 13.49 38.54
N ASN A 684 -34.06 13.68 37.92
CA ASN A 684 -33.24 14.92 37.99
C ASN A 684 -32.70 15.25 39.39
N THR A 685 -32.59 14.24 40.26
CA THR A 685 -32.01 14.42 41.60
C THR A 685 -30.51 14.20 41.51
N ARG A 686 -29.70 15.23 41.77
CA ARG A 686 -28.23 15.12 41.78
C ARG A 686 -27.76 15.05 43.23
N MET A 687 -27.08 13.96 43.63
CA MET A 687 -26.41 13.93 44.94
C MET A 687 -24.95 14.32 44.78
N LYS A 688 -24.55 15.33 45.55
CA LYS A 688 -23.16 15.80 45.61
C LYS A 688 -22.55 15.38 46.94
N PHE A 689 -21.27 15.03 46.89
CA PHE A 689 -20.47 14.84 48.09
C PHE A 689 -20.20 16.20 48.72
N THR A 690 -20.57 16.37 49.99
CA THR A 690 -20.22 17.53 50.82
C THR A 690 -18.74 17.47 51.19
N GLU A 691 -18.27 16.27 51.55
CA GLU A 691 -16.87 15.93 51.80
C GLU A 691 -16.56 14.59 51.17
N MET A 692 -15.33 14.42 50.68
CA MET A 692 -14.85 13.18 50.07
C MET A 692 -13.33 13.09 50.19
N GLU A 693 -12.85 12.00 50.78
CA GLU A 693 -11.45 11.69 51.05
C GLU A 693 -11.09 10.28 50.54
N PRO A 694 -9.93 10.10 49.89
CA PRO A 694 -9.46 8.79 49.47
C PRO A 694 -9.08 7.94 50.69
N VAL A 695 -9.44 6.66 50.66
CA VAL A 695 -9.08 5.70 51.71
C VAL A 695 -7.77 5.04 51.33
N THR A 696 -6.78 5.06 52.24
CA THR A 696 -5.46 4.47 52.01
C THR A 696 -5.39 3.05 52.61
N GLY A 697 -4.97 2.07 51.81
CA GLY A 697 -4.80 0.67 52.22
C GLY A 697 -5.40 -0.33 51.23
N PRO A 698 -5.15 -1.65 51.42
CA PRO A 698 -5.66 -2.70 50.54
C PRO A 698 -7.14 -2.99 50.83
N THR A 699 -8.01 -2.07 50.43
CA THR A 699 -9.46 -2.16 50.62
C THR A 699 -10.19 -1.96 49.28
N PRO A 700 -11.29 -2.69 49.03
CA PRO A 700 -12.15 -2.48 47.86
C PRO A 700 -12.93 -1.15 47.89
N ILE A 701 -12.87 -0.42 49.00
CA ILE A 701 -13.42 0.93 49.17
C ILE A 701 -12.28 1.92 48.99
N HIS A 702 -12.35 2.72 47.94
CA HIS A 702 -11.27 3.59 47.49
C HIS A 702 -11.43 5.03 47.99
N ALA A 703 -12.64 5.44 48.35
CA ALA A 703 -12.90 6.73 48.99
C ALA A 703 -14.11 6.67 49.91
N GLU A 704 -14.15 7.59 50.86
CA GLU A 704 -15.30 7.81 51.74
C GLU A 704 -15.71 9.29 51.76
N GLY A 705 -16.96 9.56 52.08
CA GLY A 705 -17.49 10.91 52.12
C GLY A 705 -18.85 11.01 52.74
N TYR A 706 -19.45 12.18 52.62
CA TYR A 706 -20.81 12.46 53.07
C TYR A 706 -21.61 13.13 51.97
N TRP A 707 -22.87 12.76 51.80
CA TRP A 707 -23.82 13.50 50.96
C TRP A 707 -25.03 13.98 51.77
N GLU A 708 -25.61 15.12 51.38
CA GLU A 708 -26.84 15.63 51.99
C GLU A 708 -28.06 15.09 51.25
N ASN A 709 -28.94 14.41 51.98
CA ASN A 709 -30.30 14.18 51.53
C ASN A 709 -31.14 15.35 52.07
N GLY A 710 -32.01 15.97 51.28
CA GLY A 710 -32.72 17.24 51.57
C GLY A 710 -33.57 17.34 52.86
N ALA A 711 -33.40 16.40 53.80
CA ALA A 711 -33.88 16.40 55.17
C ALA A 711 -32.69 16.23 56.16
N GLN A 712 -31.87 17.28 56.34
CA GLN A 712 -30.97 17.58 57.49
C GLN A 712 -30.04 16.50 58.11
N THR A 713 -29.98 15.26 57.62
CA THR A 713 -29.01 14.24 58.07
C THR A 713 -28.02 13.92 56.96
N ALA A 714 -26.74 14.24 57.18
CA ALA A 714 -25.64 13.81 56.33
C ALA A 714 -25.49 12.29 56.42
N ARG A 715 -25.49 11.60 55.28
CA ARG A 715 -25.32 10.14 55.20
C ARG A 715 -23.89 9.81 54.79
N ARG A 716 -23.27 8.83 55.44
CA ARG A 716 -21.89 8.42 55.18
C ARG A 716 -21.84 7.47 53.98
N VAL A 717 -21.02 7.79 52.99
CA VAL A 717 -20.95 7.10 51.70
C VAL A 717 -19.56 6.50 51.49
N GLY A 718 -19.51 5.21 51.14
CA GLY A 718 -18.31 4.58 50.60
C GLY A 718 -18.33 4.56 49.07
N VAL A 719 -17.17 4.65 48.43
CA VAL A 719 -17.03 4.58 46.96
C VAL A 719 -16.06 3.48 46.58
N SER A 720 -16.51 2.57 45.71
CA SER A 720 -15.67 1.56 45.05
C SER A 720 -15.57 1.88 43.56
N VAL A 721 -14.37 2.10 43.05
CA VAL A 721 -14.11 2.41 41.64
C VAL A 721 -13.69 1.14 40.91
N GLY A 722 -14.32 0.86 39.78
CA GLY A 722 -13.98 -0.24 38.89
C GLY A 722 -12.71 0.03 38.08
N PRO A 723 -12.20 -1.01 37.39
CA PRO A 723 -10.97 -0.89 36.59
C PRO A 723 -11.08 0.15 35.47
N GLU A 724 -9.94 0.70 35.05
CA GLU A 724 -9.86 1.71 33.97
C GLU A 724 -10.35 1.16 32.63
N ALA A 725 -10.05 -0.10 32.36
CA ALA A 725 -10.50 -0.84 31.19
C ALA A 725 -11.15 -2.16 31.65
N GLY A 726 -12.44 -2.12 31.95
CA GLY A 726 -13.19 -3.32 32.35
C GLY A 726 -14.52 -3.01 33.05
N SER A 727 -15.21 -4.07 33.47
CA SER A 727 -16.44 -3.99 34.24
C SER A 727 -16.18 -4.17 35.73
N VAL A 728 -17.06 -3.62 36.58
CA VAL A 728 -17.11 -3.98 38.00
C VAL A 728 -17.54 -5.44 38.12
N SER A 729 -16.71 -6.27 38.74
CA SER A 729 -16.93 -7.71 38.90
C SER A 729 -17.77 -8.04 40.14
N SER A 730 -18.39 -9.23 40.16
CA SER A 730 -19.17 -9.68 41.33
C SER A 730 -18.30 -9.82 42.58
N LEU A 731 -17.05 -10.26 42.43
CA LEU A 731 -16.08 -10.36 43.52
C LEU A 731 -15.81 -8.99 44.15
N GLN A 732 -15.58 -7.96 43.32
CA GLN A 732 -15.38 -6.58 43.81
C GLN A 732 -16.60 -6.09 44.59
N VAL A 733 -17.81 -6.39 44.12
CA VAL A 733 -19.06 -6.05 44.81
C VAL A 733 -19.14 -6.73 46.18
N GLU A 734 -18.93 -8.04 46.25
CA GLU A 734 -19.01 -8.80 47.49
C GLU A 734 -18.01 -8.32 48.55
N GLU A 735 -16.77 -8.06 48.13
CA GLU A 735 -15.71 -7.58 49.02
C GLU A 735 -15.97 -6.15 49.50
N ALA A 736 -16.42 -5.27 48.61
CA ALA A 736 -16.79 -3.89 48.93
C ALA A 736 -17.97 -3.84 49.91
N VAL A 737 -19.02 -4.63 49.68
CA VAL A 737 -20.19 -4.72 50.58
C VAL A 737 -19.77 -5.23 51.96
N ARG A 738 -18.94 -6.29 52.02
CA ARG A 738 -18.44 -6.86 53.28
C ARG A 738 -17.60 -5.84 54.06
N SER A 739 -16.73 -5.10 53.37
CA SER A 739 -15.89 -4.06 53.97
C SER A 739 -16.72 -2.87 54.43
N ALA A 740 -17.70 -2.46 53.63
CA ALA A 740 -18.52 -1.29 53.91
C ALA A 740 -19.44 -1.52 55.12
N ASN A 741 -19.97 -2.74 55.27
CA ASN A 741 -20.79 -3.12 56.42
C ASN A 741 -19.99 -3.13 57.73
N ARG A 742 -18.68 -3.45 57.69
CA ARG A 742 -17.81 -3.40 58.88
C ARG A 742 -17.52 -1.96 59.33
N VAL A 743 -17.39 -1.04 58.38
CA VAL A 743 -17.08 0.38 58.65
C VAL A 743 -18.35 1.18 58.99
N GLY A 744 -19.53 0.71 58.56
CA GLY A 744 -20.82 1.30 58.88
C GLY A 744 -21.21 2.46 57.96
N TYR A 745 -21.06 2.29 56.64
CA TYR A 745 -21.57 3.26 55.66
C TYR A 745 -23.10 3.13 55.49
N ASP A 746 -23.77 4.27 55.30
CA ASP A 746 -25.20 4.34 55.00
C ASP A 746 -25.49 4.04 53.51
N ASP A 747 -24.54 4.36 52.63
CA ASP A 747 -24.60 4.17 51.18
C ASP A 747 -23.24 3.70 50.64
N LEU A 748 -23.26 2.85 49.61
CA LEU A 748 -22.08 2.37 48.89
C LEU A 748 -22.28 2.59 47.38
N VAL A 749 -21.40 3.36 46.75
CA VAL A 749 -21.44 3.67 45.32
C VAL A 749 -20.36 2.87 44.59
N PHE A 750 -20.78 2.08 43.60
CA PHE A 750 -19.90 1.43 42.64
C PHE A 750 -19.81 2.29 41.38
N ALA A 751 -18.62 2.76 41.01
CA ALA A 751 -18.40 3.59 39.84
C ALA A 751 -17.54 2.83 38.81
N GLY A 752 -18.07 2.51 37.63
CA GLY A 752 -17.32 1.80 36.59
C GLY A 752 -17.81 2.07 35.17
N PHE A 753 -16.96 1.81 34.16
CA PHE A 753 -17.32 1.94 32.74
C PHE A 753 -18.25 0.82 32.24
N GLY A 754 -18.41 -0.23 33.03
CA GLY A 754 -19.32 -1.35 32.82
C GLY A 754 -19.53 -2.14 34.12
N PHE A 755 -20.48 -3.07 34.11
CA PHE A 755 -20.77 -3.97 35.23
C PHE A 755 -21.04 -5.38 34.69
N ASP A 756 -20.47 -6.40 35.32
CA ASP A 756 -20.74 -7.78 34.94
C ASP A 756 -22.20 -8.15 35.28
N PRO A 757 -22.87 -9.03 34.51
CA PRO A 757 -24.26 -9.41 34.79
C PRO A 757 -24.47 -9.94 36.22
N ALA A 758 -23.52 -10.73 36.74
CA ALA A 758 -23.56 -11.23 38.11
C ALA A 758 -23.32 -10.14 39.17
N ALA A 759 -22.53 -9.11 38.84
CA ALA A 759 -22.31 -7.96 39.70
C ALA A 759 -23.56 -7.07 39.77
N GLN A 760 -24.23 -6.87 38.63
CA GLN A 760 -25.50 -6.15 38.55
C GLN A 760 -26.58 -6.85 39.39
N GLU A 761 -26.75 -8.16 39.19
CA GLU A 761 -27.68 -8.98 39.97
C GLU A 761 -27.37 -8.91 41.48
N ALA A 762 -26.09 -9.01 41.86
CA ALA A 762 -25.68 -8.90 43.26
C ALA A 762 -25.96 -7.52 43.87
N ILE A 763 -25.92 -6.43 43.10
CA ILE A 763 -26.26 -5.09 43.59
C ILE A 763 -27.79 -4.88 43.62
N GLU A 764 -28.51 -5.43 42.65
CA GLU A 764 -29.97 -5.28 42.48
C GLU A 764 -30.77 -6.15 43.48
N ASP A 765 -30.39 -7.40 43.70
CA ASP A 765 -31.09 -8.35 44.60
C ASP A 765 -30.67 -8.19 46.07
N ALA A 766 -29.52 -7.56 46.35
CA ALA A 766 -29.05 -7.31 47.70
C ALA A 766 -29.86 -6.21 48.40
N SER A 767 -31.04 -6.59 48.91
CA SER A 767 -31.74 -5.82 49.93
C SER A 767 -30.95 -5.86 51.25
N HIS A 768 -29.91 -5.03 51.35
CA HIS A 768 -29.10 -4.95 52.56
C HIS A 768 -29.84 -4.14 53.66
N PRO A 769 -30.04 -4.69 54.87
CA PRO A 769 -30.97 -4.13 55.87
C PRO A 769 -30.53 -2.79 56.48
N LYS A 770 -29.28 -2.36 56.29
CA LYS A 770 -28.69 -1.15 56.90
C LYS A 770 -27.92 -0.23 55.95
N MET A 771 -27.70 -0.62 54.69
CA MET A 771 -26.82 0.09 53.75
C MET A 771 -27.44 0.03 52.35
N ARG A 772 -27.40 1.12 51.59
CA ARG A 772 -27.93 1.16 50.22
C ARG A 772 -26.81 1.01 49.22
N LEU A 773 -27.03 0.23 48.17
CA LEU A 773 -26.06 0.03 47.09
C LEU A 773 -26.48 0.85 45.86
N HIS A 774 -25.50 1.47 45.20
CA HIS A 774 -25.72 2.34 44.05
C HIS A 774 -24.75 1.98 42.92
N MET A 775 -25.25 1.89 41.69
CA MET A 775 -24.45 1.76 40.47
C MET A 775 -24.34 3.12 39.76
N ALA A 776 -23.11 3.55 39.52
CA ALA A 776 -22.78 4.75 38.75
C ALA A 776 -21.98 4.35 37.51
N LEU A 777 -22.60 4.47 36.32
CA LEU A 777 -21.90 4.22 35.08
C LEU A 777 -21.05 5.44 34.71
N ILE A 778 -19.75 5.23 34.52
CA ILE A 778 -18.83 6.25 34.05
C ILE A 778 -19.03 6.42 32.55
N ASN A 779 -19.30 7.63 32.08
CA ASN A 779 -19.39 7.92 30.66
C ASN A 779 -18.05 7.52 29.97
N PRO A 780 -18.07 6.75 28.86
CA PRO A 780 -16.86 6.34 28.13
C PRO A 780 -15.94 7.51 27.74
N ASP A 781 -16.51 8.71 27.57
CA ASP A 781 -15.77 9.94 27.29
C ASP A 781 -14.81 10.33 28.43
N VAL A 782 -15.00 9.81 29.64
CA VAL A 782 -14.09 10.03 30.79
C VAL A 782 -12.75 9.34 30.58
N ALA A 783 -12.72 8.19 29.92
CA ALA A 783 -11.48 7.52 29.52
C ALA A 783 -10.75 8.29 28.39
N MET A 784 -11.47 9.18 27.71
CA MET A 784 -10.99 10.04 26.62
C MET A 784 -10.74 11.45 27.16
N ASP A 785 -9.57 11.66 27.77
CA ASP A 785 -9.15 12.81 28.62
C ASP A 785 -9.45 14.24 28.11
N ASP A 786 -9.84 14.40 26.85
CA ASP A 786 -9.97 15.68 26.15
C ASP A 786 -11.44 16.14 25.93
N LEU A 787 -12.44 15.27 26.13
CA LEU A 787 -13.86 15.63 25.97
C LEU A 787 -14.44 16.41 27.17
N LEU A 788 -13.85 16.25 28.36
CA LEU A 788 -14.38 16.81 29.60
C LEU A 788 -14.06 18.30 29.82
N ARG A 789 -13.10 18.87 29.07
CA ARG A 789 -12.64 20.26 29.30
C ARG A 789 -13.59 21.34 28.78
N THR A 790 -14.54 21.00 27.91
CA THR A 790 -15.40 21.99 27.22
C THR A 790 -16.87 21.98 27.63
N GLN A 791 -17.27 21.13 28.58
CA GLN A 791 -18.66 21.12 29.10
C GLN A 791 -18.71 20.95 30.64
N PRO A 792 -18.84 22.04 31.42
CA PRO A 792 -18.99 22.00 32.88
C PRO A 792 -20.33 21.42 33.38
N GLY A 793 -21.01 20.60 32.57
CA GLY A 793 -22.36 20.09 32.86
C GLY A 793 -22.75 18.80 32.12
N SER A 794 -21.81 18.10 31.47
CA SER A 794 -22.12 16.77 30.92
C SER A 794 -22.40 15.78 32.06
N GLN A 795 -23.38 14.90 31.86
CA GLN A 795 -23.73 13.85 32.84
C GLN A 795 -22.61 12.80 32.84
N ILE A 796 -21.60 13.00 33.68
CA ILE A 796 -20.39 12.15 33.74
C ILE A 796 -20.71 10.77 34.33
N PHE A 797 -21.62 10.75 35.31
CA PHE A 797 -22.04 9.54 36.02
C PHE A 797 -23.56 9.42 35.92
N THR A 798 -24.05 8.38 35.23
CA THR A 798 -25.49 8.15 35.01
C THR A 798 -25.93 6.84 35.65
N VAL A 799 -27.19 6.78 36.10
CA VAL A 799 -27.78 5.55 36.66
C VAL A 799 -27.94 4.49 35.58
N PHE A 800 -27.57 3.27 35.93
CA PHE A 800 -27.83 2.07 35.14
C PHE A 800 -29.32 1.91 34.84
N SER A 801 -29.64 1.59 33.58
CA SER A 801 -30.98 1.19 33.17
C SER A 801 -30.90 -0.21 32.56
N ALA A 802 -31.54 -1.18 33.21
CA ALA A 802 -31.59 -2.56 32.74
C ALA A 802 -32.74 -2.72 31.74
N PRO A 803 -32.55 -3.40 30.60
CA PRO A 803 -33.67 -3.68 29.73
C PRO A 803 -34.61 -4.70 30.38
N ARG A 804 -35.91 -4.36 30.40
CA ARG A 804 -36.96 -5.26 30.89
C ARG A 804 -37.39 -6.16 29.76
N VAL A 805 -37.12 -7.45 29.92
CA VAL A 805 -37.28 -8.48 28.88
C VAL A 805 -38.25 -9.55 29.38
N LYS A 806 -39.20 -9.92 28.55
CA LYS A 806 -40.14 -11.01 28.78
C LYS A 806 -39.87 -12.17 27.83
N GLY A 807 -39.73 -13.37 28.37
CA GLY A 807 -39.31 -14.56 27.64
C GLY A 807 -37.82 -14.87 27.83
N PRO A 808 -37.26 -15.88 27.13
CA PRO A 808 -37.83 -16.56 25.96
C PRO A 808 -39.12 -17.36 26.23
N THR A 809 -40.16 -17.12 25.43
CA THR A 809 -41.48 -17.78 25.54
C THR A 809 -41.65 -18.80 24.40
N PRO A 810 -42.05 -20.06 24.66
CA PRO A 810 -42.26 -21.06 23.61
C PRO A 810 -43.51 -20.74 22.77
N GLN A 811 -43.39 -20.82 21.45
CA GLN A 811 -44.47 -20.51 20.48
C GLN A 811 -45.10 -21.75 19.82
N GLY A 812 -44.54 -22.95 20.04
CA GLY A 812 -44.86 -24.18 19.31
C GLY A 812 -43.70 -24.62 18.40
N ASP A 813 -43.58 -25.90 18.06
CA ASP A 813 -42.53 -26.48 17.19
C ASP A 813 -41.07 -26.21 17.64
N GLY A 814 -40.83 -26.05 18.94
CA GLY A 814 -39.48 -25.80 19.50
C GLY A 814 -38.93 -24.39 19.23
N GLN A 815 -39.78 -23.45 18.81
CA GLN A 815 -39.43 -22.04 18.62
C GLN A 815 -39.74 -21.19 19.86
N PHE A 816 -38.95 -20.14 20.06
CA PHE A 816 -39.04 -19.18 21.15
C PHE A 816 -39.18 -17.74 20.61
N THR A 817 -39.84 -16.87 21.36
CA THR A 817 -39.80 -15.40 21.15
C THR A 817 -39.44 -14.67 22.42
N VAL A 818 -38.86 -13.49 22.27
CA VAL A 818 -38.50 -12.58 23.35
C VAL A 818 -39.13 -11.22 23.09
N ALA A 819 -39.75 -10.63 24.10
CA ALA A 819 -40.35 -9.31 24.02
C ALA A 819 -39.61 -8.31 24.94
N VAL A 820 -39.34 -7.12 24.42
CA VAL A 820 -38.79 -6.00 25.19
C VAL A 820 -39.94 -5.14 25.69
N GLU A 821 -40.10 -5.07 27.00
CA GLU A 821 -41.20 -4.33 27.62
C GLU A 821 -40.88 -2.86 27.88
N GLY A 822 -39.60 -2.51 27.91
CA GLY A 822 -39.09 -1.17 28.24
C GLY A 822 -37.71 -1.24 28.87
N MET A 823 -37.29 -0.15 29.50
CA MET A 823 -36.11 -0.11 30.37
C MET A 823 -36.58 0.08 31.81
N ASP A 824 -36.04 -0.70 32.74
CA ASP A 824 -36.18 -0.41 34.16
C ASP A 824 -35.14 0.64 34.52
N VAL A 825 -35.62 1.79 34.99
CA VAL A 825 -34.76 2.87 35.47
C VAL A 825 -34.77 2.79 36.99
N TYR A 826 -33.61 2.54 37.56
CA TYR A 826 -33.45 2.51 39.02
C TYR A 826 -33.73 3.90 39.61
N ASP A 827 -34.69 3.99 40.56
CA ASP A 827 -34.92 5.16 41.42
C ASP A 827 -34.13 4.95 42.72
N PRO A 828 -33.00 5.65 42.88
CA PRO A 828 -32.08 5.47 44.00
C PRO A 828 -32.51 6.28 45.24
N VAL A 829 -33.49 7.17 45.12
CA VAL A 829 -34.07 7.88 46.28
C VAL A 829 -34.97 6.92 47.06
N LYS A 830 -35.72 6.08 46.34
CA LYS A 830 -36.62 5.07 46.90
C LYS A 830 -36.03 3.67 46.96
N SER A 831 -34.87 3.44 46.33
CA SER A 831 -34.28 2.12 46.11
C SER A 831 -35.28 1.17 45.45
N THR A 832 -36.01 1.64 44.44
CA THR A 832 -36.98 0.85 43.68
C THR A 832 -36.79 1.01 42.19
N LEU A 833 -37.02 -0.05 41.41
CA LEU A 833 -37.02 0.02 39.95
C LEU A 833 -38.31 0.70 39.48
N HIS A 834 -38.18 1.72 38.63
CA HIS A 834 -39.30 2.37 37.97
C HIS A 834 -39.36 1.95 36.50
N PRO A 835 -40.43 1.27 36.07
CA PRO A 835 -40.57 0.83 34.70
C PRO A 835 -40.77 2.05 33.78
N THR A 836 -39.92 2.20 32.77
CA THR A 836 -40.16 3.18 31.70
C THR A 836 -40.99 2.59 30.56
N ASP A 837 -41.62 3.49 29.82
CA ASP A 837 -42.47 3.18 28.68
C ASP A 837 -41.65 2.83 27.42
N LYS A 838 -42.25 2.01 26.56
CA LYS A 838 -41.74 1.47 25.28
C LYS A 838 -41.26 2.53 24.29
N SER A 839 -41.75 3.77 24.45
CA SER A 839 -41.37 4.94 23.65
C SER A 839 -39.93 5.41 23.82
N ARG A 840 -39.19 4.85 24.80
CA ARG A 840 -37.78 5.19 25.08
C ARG A 840 -36.77 4.15 24.57
N ILE A 841 -37.12 3.35 23.58
CA ILE A 841 -36.20 2.40 22.93
C ILE A 841 -35.85 2.94 21.55
N ALA A 842 -34.57 3.30 21.34
CA ALA A 842 -34.09 3.78 20.04
C ALA A 842 -33.77 2.60 19.10
N ALA A 843 -33.16 1.54 19.66
CA ALA A 843 -32.90 0.27 18.99
C ALA A 843 -32.78 -0.85 20.03
N TRP A 844 -33.03 -2.09 19.62
CA TRP A 844 -32.70 -3.25 20.43
C TRP A 844 -32.24 -4.42 19.58
N PHE A 845 -31.42 -5.28 20.18
CA PHE A 845 -30.73 -6.39 19.53
C PHE A 845 -30.91 -7.66 20.36
N LEU A 846 -31.00 -8.79 19.67
CA LEU A 846 -31.13 -10.10 20.28
C LEU A 846 -29.91 -10.97 19.91
N ASP A 847 -29.28 -11.55 20.91
CA ASP A 847 -28.35 -12.67 20.76
C ASP A 847 -29.05 -13.93 21.28
N THR A 848 -29.31 -14.86 20.39
CA THR A 848 -29.96 -16.11 20.75
C THR A 848 -28.98 -17.09 21.39
N ASP A 849 -27.67 -16.96 21.25
CA ASP A 849 -26.72 -17.99 21.71
C ASP A 849 -25.59 -17.37 22.52
N TYR A 850 -25.98 -16.63 23.57
CA TYR A 850 -25.05 -15.82 24.33
C TYR A 850 -24.15 -16.68 25.22
N ASP A 851 -22.84 -16.61 24.98
CA ASP A 851 -21.83 -17.39 25.70
C ASP A 851 -21.42 -16.76 27.05
N GLY A 852 -21.98 -15.60 27.40
CA GLY A 852 -21.62 -14.83 28.58
C GLY A 852 -20.37 -13.96 28.41
N ARG A 853 -19.79 -13.90 27.21
CA ARG A 853 -18.54 -13.19 26.91
C ARG A 853 -18.66 -12.26 25.71
N THR A 854 -19.29 -12.72 24.63
CA THR A 854 -19.44 -11.98 23.37
C THR A 854 -20.90 -11.89 22.98
N PHE A 855 -21.40 -10.67 22.80
CA PHE A 855 -22.74 -10.44 22.28
C PHE A 855 -22.73 -10.47 20.75
N CYS A 856 -23.45 -11.42 20.16
CA CYS A 856 -23.59 -11.58 18.72
C CYS A 856 -25.02 -11.23 18.28
N ILE A 857 -25.16 -10.17 17.49
CA ILE A 857 -26.48 -9.72 17.00
C ILE A 857 -27.04 -10.77 16.03
N CYS A 858 -28.05 -11.51 16.48
CA CYS A 858 -28.81 -12.46 15.69
C CYS A 858 -30.05 -11.81 15.06
N GLN A 859 -30.68 -10.86 15.77
CA GLN A 859 -31.78 -10.04 15.26
C GLN A 859 -31.62 -8.58 15.74
N ALA A 860 -32.09 -7.62 14.93
CA ALA A 860 -31.99 -6.19 15.21
C ALA A 860 -33.33 -5.49 14.93
N PHE A 861 -33.74 -4.61 15.82
CA PHE A 861 -35.05 -3.97 15.80
C PHE A 861 -34.94 -2.48 16.05
N PHE A 862 -35.73 -1.69 15.32
CA PHE A 862 -35.75 -0.24 15.41
C PHE A 862 -37.21 0.24 15.50
N PRO A 863 -37.71 0.44 16.73
CA PRO A 863 -39.13 0.75 16.96
C PRO A 863 -39.62 2.08 16.38
N ASP A 864 -38.72 3.02 16.05
CA ASP A 864 -39.10 4.31 15.44
C ASP A 864 -39.40 4.18 13.94
N GLY A 865 -40.67 3.90 13.63
CA GLY A 865 -41.24 3.81 12.28
C GLY A 865 -40.92 4.99 11.35
N LYS A 866 -40.81 6.22 11.89
CA LYS A 866 -40.66 7.44 11.07
C LYS A 866 -39.30 7.54 10.38
N LYS A 867 -38.27 6.89 10.93
CA LYS A 867 -36.94 6.85 10.33
C LYS A 867 -36.91 5.96 9.09
N TRP A 868 -37.73 4.92 9.06
CA TRP A 868 -37.86 4.01 7.91
C TRP A 868 -38.49 4.69 6.70
N ASP A 869 -39.49 5.57 6.90
CA ASP A 869 -40.09 6.36 5.81
C ASP A 869 -39.09 7.32 5.15
N LYS A 870 -38.18 7.90 5.94
CA LYS A 870 -37.09 8.74 5.41
C LYS A 870 -36.07 7.92 4.63
N LEU A 871 -35.72 6.73 5.12
CA LEU A 871 -34.80 5.81 4.44
C LEU A 871 -35.39 5.33 3.11
N ALA A 872 -36.67 4.93 3.09
CA ALA A 872 -37.37 4.52 1.88
C ALA A 872 -37.42 5.64 0.81
N LYS A 873 -37.62 6.90 1.23
CA LYS A 873 -37.53 8.07 0.34
C LYS A 873 -36.12 8.32 -0.19
N ALA A 874 -35.09 8.12 0.63
CA ALA A 874 -33.71 8.33 0.24
C ALA A 874 -33.20 7.27 -0.76
N LEU A 875 -33.75 6.05 -0.71
CA LEU A 875 -33.41 4.94 -1.60
C LEU A 875 -34.15 4.98 -2.96
N GLY A 876 -34.99 5.99 -3.20
CA GLY A 876 -35.45 6.36 -4.54
C GLY A 876 -36.58 5.54 -5.16
N ASP A 877 -37.07 4.46 -4.51
CA ASP A 877 -38.16 3.67 -5.08
C ASP A 877 -39.08 3.07 -3.98
N ALA A 878 -40.26 3.65 -3.82
CA ALA A 878 -41.23 3.26 -2.79
C ALA A 878 -41.87 1.88 -3.05
N GLY A 879 -41.63 1.27 -4.22
CA GLY A 879 -42.21 0.00 -4.66
C GLY A 879 -41.39 -1.25 -4.31
N MET A 880 -40.10 -1.12 -3.96
CA MET A 880 -39.23 -2.26 -3.60
C MET A 880 -39.24 -2.63 -2.10
N VAL A 881 -39.94 -1.83 -1.29
CA VAL A 881 -39.95 -2.00 0.17
C VAL A 881 -41.09 -2.95 0.54
N GLU A 882 -40.75 -4.18 0.92
CA GLU A 882 -41.73 -5.14 1.44
C GLU A 882 -42.20 -4.68 2.83
N ARG A 883 -43.35 -3.98 2.86
CA ARG A 883 -43.86 -3.31 4.08
C ARG A 883 -44.03 -4.25 5.27
N GLY A 884 -44.33 -5.53 5.02
CA GLY A 884 -44.43 -6.55 6.06
C GLY A 884 -43.11 -6.83 6.78
N ALA A 885 -41.98 -6.87 6.05
CA ALA A 885 -40.67 -7.10 6.63
C ALA A 885 -40.20 -5.91 7.50
N PHE A 886 -40.46 -4.67 7.07
CA PHE A 886 -40.18 -3.48 7.86
C PHE A 886 -41.05 -3.38 9.12
N GLN A 887 -42.32 -3.76 9.01
CA GLN A 887 -43.21 -3.80 10.16
C GLN A 887 -42.72 -4.81 11.20
N ALA A 888 -42.19 -5.96 10.76
CA ALA A 888 -41.62 -6.97 11.65
C ALA A 888 -40.37 -6.48 12.41
N LEU A 889 -39.53 -5.64 11.80
CA LEU A 889 -38.33 -5.06 12.43
C LEU A 889 -38.62 -3.80 13.28
N SER A 890 -39.84 -3.27 13.21
CA SER A 890 -40.30 -2.15 14.04
C SER A 890 -40.96 -2.61 15.36
N GLY A 891 -41.06 -3.93 15.55
CA GLY A 891 -41.66 -4.53 16.74
C GLY A 891 -40.77 -4.45 17.98
N LEU A 892 -41.42 -4.68 19.12
CA LEU A 892 -40.77 -4.92 20.42
C LEU A 892 -40.82 -6.40 20.81
N GLU A 893 -41.19 -7.26 19.87
CA GLU A 893 -41.17 -8.70 20.00
C GLU A 893 -40.25 -9.26 18.91
N SER A 894 -39.43 -10.24 19.28
CA SER A 894 -38.48 -10.86 18.37
C SER A 894 -39.20 -11.68 17.30
N LEU A 895 -38.53 -11.92 16.19
CA LEU A 895 -38.94 -12.99 15.29
C LEU A 895 -38.72 -14.35 16.00
N PRO A 896 -39.53 -15.38 15.73
CA PRO A 896 -39.33 -16.71 16.30
C PRO A 896 -37.92 -17.24 16.00
N PHE A 897 -37.27 -17.82 17.01
CA PHE A 897 -35.94 -18.43 16.90
C PHE A 897 -35.89 -19.79 17.60
N GLN A 898 -34.97 -20.66 17.17
CA GLN A 898 -34.81 -21.99 17.77
C GLN A 898 -33.64 -22.03 18.76
N ARG A 899 -33.66 -23.06 19.62
CA ARG A 899 -32.52 -23.42 20.46
C ARG A 899 -31.26 -23.69 19.61
N PRO A 900 -30.05 -23.28 20.04
CA PRO A 900 -28.82 -23.50 19.29
C PRO A 900 -28.52 -24.99 19.15
N ALA A 901 -28.44 -25.47 17.90
CA ALA A 901 -28.24 -26.90 17.60
C ALA A 901 -26.90 -27.48 18.11
N ARG A 902 -25.90 -26.62 18.37
CA ARG A 902 -24.58 -27.03 18.88
C ARG A 902 -24.60 -27.47 20.35
N LEU A 903 -25.62 -27.07 21.11
CA LEU A 903 -25.73 -27.40 22.53
C LEU A 903 -26.46 -28.74 22.67
N PRO A 904 -25.95 -29.66 23.51
CA PRO A 904 -26.65 -30.89 23.85
C PRO A 904 -28.12 -30.63 24.24
N PRO A 905 -29.06 -31.54 23.91
CA PRO A 905 -30.39 -31.51 24.50
C PRO A 905 -30.23 -31.47 26.03
N HIS A 906 -30.99 -30.64 26.76
CA HIS A 906 -30.96 -30.54 28.23
C HIS A 906 -29.86 -29.69 28.88
N GLN A 907 -29.02 -28.99 28.10
CA GLN A 907 -28.12 -27.98 28.67
C GLN A 907 -28.79 -26.60 28.77
N ASP A 908 -28.56 -25.87 29.86
CA ASP A 908 -28.98 -24.46 29.95
C ASP A 908 -28.27 -23.63 28.86
N TRP A 909 -29.01 -22.73 28.23
CA TRP A 909 -28.47 -21.78 27.25
C TRP A 909 -28.93 -20.37 27.59
N ARG A 910 -28.20 -19.36 27.13
CA ARG A 910 -28.49 -17.97 27.46
C ARG A 910 -28.89 -17.22 26.21
N VAL A 911 -29.92 -16.40 26.36
CA VAL A 911 -30.36 -15.43 25.37
C VAL A 911 -30.08 -14.06 25.94
N ALA A 912 -29.44 -13.17 25.18
CA ALA A 912 -29.17 -11.82 25.63
C ALA A 912 -29.92 -10.80 24.77
N VAL A 913 -30.40 -9.74 25.41
CA VAL A 913 -31.06 -8.62 24.77
C VAL A 913 -30.30 -7.36 25.12
N LYS A 914 -29.86 -6.64 24.09
CA LYS A 914 -29.20 -5.34 24.22
C LYS A 914 -30.17 -4.25 23.76
N VAL A 915 -30.35 -3.20 24.55
CA VAL A 915 -31.25 -2.08 24.24
C VAL A 915 -30.45 -0.78 24.27
N ILE A 916 -30.70 0.08 23.29
CA ILE A 916 -30.13 1.43 23.19
C ILE A 916 -31.23 2.46 23.44
N ASP A 917 -31.01 3.36 24.39
CA ASP A 917 -31.92 4.48 24.66
C ASP A 917 -31.70 5.66 23.66
N PRO A 918 -32.60 6.65 23.58
CA PRO A 918 -32.45 7.82 22.70
C PRO A 918 -31.25 8.73 23.02
N ARG A 919 -30.60 8.54 24.17
CA ARG A 919 -29.41 9.28 24.60
C ARG A 919 -28.12 8.55 24.22
N GLY A 920 -28.22 7.32 23.69
CA GLY A 920 -27.09 6.48 23.31
C GLY A 920 -26.59 5.56 24.43
N ASN A 921 -27.29 5.49 25.57
CA ASN A 921 -26.92 4.58 26.64
C ASN A 921 -27.33 3.15 26.28
N GLU A 922 -26.46 2.20 26.61
CA GLU A 922 -26.68 0.78 26.33
C GLU A 922 -26.99 0.03 27.62
N GLY A 923 -28.01 -0.82 27.57
CA GLY A 923 -28.30 -1.80 28.62
C GLY A 923 -28.31 -3.21 28.03
N LEU A 924 -27.80 -4.19 28.76
CA LEU A 924 -27.82 -5.61 28.38
C LEU A 924 -28.54 -6.40 29.45
N ARG A 925 -29.45 -7.30 29.05
CA ARG A 925 -30.05 -8.30 29.94
C ARG A 925 -29.86 -9.68 29.34
N ALA A 926 -29.21 -10.57 30.07
CA ALA A 926 -29.14 -11.98 29.74
C ALA A 926 -30.24 -12.74 30.48
N VAL A 927 -30.86 -13.70 29.81
CA VAL A 927 -31.86 -14.61 30.37
C VAL A 927 -31.38 -16.03 30.13
N THR A 928 -31.22 -16.80 31.20
CA THR A 928 -30.92 -18.23 31.11
C THR A 928 -32.22 -19.00 30.88
N VAL A 929 -32.21 -19.82 29.84
CA VAL A 929 -33.29 -20.77 29.53
C VAL A 929 -32.83 -22.14 29.99
N SER A 930 -33.35 -22.58 31.12
CA SER A 930 -33.18 -23.94 31.61
C SER A 930 -34.27 -24.84 31.02
N ASP A 931 -33.92 -26.05 30.58
CA ASP A 931 -34.90 -27.05 30.15
C ASP A 931 -35.70 -27.51 31.38
N TRP A 932 -36.76 -26.78 31.73
CA TRP A 932 -37.73 -27.19 32.74
C TRP A 932 -38.67 -28.24 32.13
N LEU A 933 -38.18 -29.47 31.96
CA LEU A 933 -39.05 -30.64 31.89
C LEU A 933 -39.23 -31.18 33.31
N GLY A 934 -40.28 -30.71 33.97
CA GLY A 934 -40.69 -31.20 35.28
C GLY A 934 -42.17 -30.97 35.53
N HIS A 935 -43.00 -31.83 34.94
CA HIS A 935 -44.45 -32.02 35.16
C HIS A 935 -45.44 -31.12 34.42
#